data_AF-A0A9D6PY91-F1
#
_entry.id   AF-A0A9D6PY91-F1
#
_cell.length_a   1.000
_cell.length_b   1.000
_cell.length_c   1.000
_cell.angle_alpha   90.00
_cell.angle_beta   90.00
_cell.angle_gamma   90.00
#
_symmetry.space_group_name_H-M   'P 1'
#
loop_
_entity.id
_entity.type
_entity.pdbx_description
1 polymer ?
#
loop_
_entity_poly.entity_id
_entity_poly.type
_entity_poly.pdbx_seq_one_letter_code
_entity_poly.pdbx_strand_id
1 'polypeptide(L)'
;MERTWEQPRTSFLDHPLLTRVAWNGEMVLYAVLVLISIATRFWDLGFRALHHDESMHAYYAWELYRGQGFIHNPLLHGPFQFEITALVYFLLGDSDYTARVAPALFGVALVILPSFLRSWMGRTGALATAALFAISPVFLYYSRFIREDIFSAFWELTLFVALLAYVGRGRDRYLYLAVLALSLLYSTKEVSFILTFIFGSFLWLALAWRAWGRTQTQALGSILLLPLLPFFELARRLSGGQRGGLTEVDARLQDLIMAIGTLAFPLASALVITLLGGDPLDYRSQGLIGSAIVVFVMIALASGVGALWDGRRWAICAALFYGVFFLLHTTFLTNMAGIASGLVGSLGYWLAQQGVGRGNQPWYYYFVLLSLYEFLPLSLALLGAARAWRGQVKPTLVSDSGAGPIEDSQAEDPGMFTRRLLIPFLAYWTVGNLAIYSWAGEKMPWLSLHVALPIVLWGGHTLGVLIEETDWTSLREGRAWWPALLGLIGTLVLIASFSALPVLGIESVDNLNRAARWLGYLVALVMIAYLAWPTLRRLGFRLSARLALFLLLGLLALFSVRYAFIASYEHGDVAEDMLIYTQTTPDVTAIMREIESLSERMVGGQDMPIAFDDFTSWPLWWYLRHFPNKIYVGNQLNEVPSAPVVLVGLENEEPFRPYLTDYIRQQYRLRWWFPEDYRDADLENLWGLDFLNRLGGVLDRIAQSLLDPQRRASLGRFLIYRELDNPLGSSDFALYLRRDVAGRLWRSSAVPLTPEIALRDAYAEARIARVSLIGWGQLGSEPGQLNAPKGLAVDAQGNLHVVDSLNHRVQVFSAEGELLGSWGKQGSGPGEFQEPWGIAVGTDGRVYVADTWNHRIQVFDAQGRFVAQWGVFGDSGGLASGFPGVFFGPRDIAIDAQGNLYVADTGNKRIQKFDSRGLFLGQWGGEGSSPGQFREPVGLAIDPRGRIYVADTWNRRIQVFDANFNFLTQWPIQGWNSESVVNKPYLDVDGQGRIYLSDPEGYRILVFDESGNIIASFGRYGNERSSFDLPTGVAVDGQGYLYVSDSGNHRVVKFAPLSI
;
A
#
# COMPACT_ATOMS: atom_id res chain seq x y z
N MET A 1 15.24 79.69 12.65
CA MET A 1 15.41 78.79 11.48
C MET A 1 16.68 77.98 11.71
N GLU A 2 16.56 76.78 12.28
CA GLU A 2 17.65 75.81 12.34
C GLU A 2 17.09 74.49 11.81
N ARG A 3 17.65 74.02 10.69
CA ARG A 3 17.32 72.72 10.08
C ARG A 3 18.11 71.65 10.83
N THR A 4 17.40 70.74 11.50
CA THR A 4 17.95 69.50 12.03
C THR A 4 18.36 68.60 10.88
N TRP A 5 19.64 68.24 10.83
CA TRP A 5 20.20 67.29 9.87
C TRP A 5 19.69 65.88 10.19
N GLU A 6 18.98 65.27 9.24
CA GLU A 6 18.58 63.87 9.29
C GLU A 6 19.83 62.97 9.28
N GLN A 7 19.88 62.02 10.21
CA GLN A 7 20.90 60.98 10.18
C GLN A 7 20.71 60.08 8.94
N PRO A 8 21.79 59.67 8.25
CA PRO A 8 21.70 58.78 7.11
C PRO A 8 21.18 57.41 7.55
N ARG A 9 20.14 56.91 6.88
CA ARG A 9 19.68 55.52 7.04
C ARG A 9 20.80 54.60 6.52
N THR A 10 21.45 53.87 7.41
CA THR A 10 22.45 52.86 7.03
C THR A 10 21.79 51.75 6.21
N SER A 11 22.48 51.28 5.17
CA SER A 11 21.99 50.22 4.29
C SER A 11 22.07 48.87 5.01
N PHE A 12 21.18 47.94 4.65
CA PHE A 12 21.19 46.56 5.16
C PHE A 12 22.54 45.84 4.91
N LEU A 13 23.29 46.27 3.88
CA LEU A 13 24.57 45.69 3.48
C LEU A 13 25.78 46.20 4.28
N ASP A 14 25.63 47.25 5.09
CA ASP A 14 26.75 47.90 5.79
C ASP A 14 27.15 47.22 7.11
N HIS A 15 26.55 46.06 7.43
CA HIS A 15 26.78 45.37 8.69
C HIS A 15 27.01 43.86 8.50
N PRO A 16 28.07 43.26 9.09
CA PRO A 16 28.29 41.82 9.06
C PRO A 16 27.12 41.06 9.71
N LEU A 17 26.49 40.15 8.96
CA LEU A 17 25.31 39.35 9.36
C LEU A 17 25.48 38.63 10.72
N LEU A 18 26.71 38.25 11.07
CA LEU A 18 27.01 37.50 12.30
C LEU A 18 27.07 38.35 13.58
N THR A 19 27.24 39.68 13.48
CA THR A 19 27.43 40.55 14.67
C THR A 19 26.13 41.01 15.35
N ARG A 20 24.95 40.69 14.80
CA ARG A 20 23.64 41.12 15.34
C ARG A 20 22.89 40.06 16.15
N VAL A 21 23.36 38.82 16.20
CA VAL A 21 22.65 37.75 16.91
C VAL A 21 23.32 37.48 18.25
N ALA A 22 22.76 38.03 19.33
CA ALA A 22 23.08 37.59 20.68
C ALA A 22 22.53 36.17 20.88
N TRP A 23 23.39 35.16 20.73
CA TRP A 23 23.03 33.76 20.90
C TRP A 23 22.58 33.49 22.33
N ASN A 24 21.29 33.23 22.51
CA ASN A 24 20.75 32.70 23.76
C ASN A 24 20.53 31.19 23.64
N GLY A 25 20.34 30.50 24.77
CA GLY A 25 20.18 29.05 24.79
C GLY A 25 19.02 28.53 23.93
N GLU A 26 17.94 29.31 23.79
CA GLU A 26 16.80 28.98 22.93
C GLU A 26 17.20 28.98 21.44
N MET A 27 17.94 30.00 20.99
CA MET A 27 18.42 30.09 19.60
C MET A 27 19.41 28.99 19.26
N VAL A 28 20.26 28.59 20.21
CA VAL A 28 21.16 27.44 20.05
C VAL A 28 20.35 26.16 19.86
N LEU A 29 19.29 25.94 20.64
CA LEU A 29 18.44 24.75 20.50
C LEU A 29 17.72 24.71 19.15
N TYR A 30 17.18 25.83 18.66
CA TYR A 30 16.61 25.89 17.31
C TYR A 30 17.66 25.61 16.24
N ALA A 31 18.87 26.18 16.35
CA ALA A 31 19.94 25.92 15.40
C ALA A 31 20.34 24.43 15.39
N VAL A 32 20.42 23.78 16.55
CA VAL A 32 20.68 22.34 16.66
C VAL A 32 19.57 21.53 15.98
N LEU A 33 18.29 21.86 16.22
CA LEU A 33 17.17 21.16 15.57
C LEU A 33 17.20 21.34 14.05
N VAL A 34 17.53 22.53 13.56
CA VAL A 34 17.67 22.79 12.12
C VAL A 34 18.84 21.99 11.54
N LEU A 35 19.99 21.94 12.22
CA LEU A 35 21.14 21.14 11.78
C LEU A 35 20.83 19.64 11.74
N ILE A 36 20.16 19.12 12.78
CA ILE A 36 19.67 17.73 12.81
C ILE A 36 18.69 17.49 11.65
N SER A 37 17.81 18.45 11.37
CA SER A 37 16.83 18.32 10.29
C SER A 37 17.48 18.33 8.91
N ILE A 38 18.50 19.19 8.70
CA ILE A 38 19.29 19.20 7.47
C ILE A 38 20.02 17.87 7.32
N ALA A 39 20.74 17.42 8.36
CA ALA A 39 21.46 16.15 8.32
C ALA A 39 20.51 14.99 7.99
N THR A 40 19.37 14.90 8.68
CA THR A 40 18.43 13.80 8.47
C THR A 40 17.61 13.89 7.18
N ARG A 41 17.49 15.05 6.54
CA ARG A 41 16.71 15.16 5.29
C ARG A 41 17.57 15.13 4.04
N PHE A 42 18.84 15.54 4.13
CA PHE A 42 19.76 15.57 3.00
C PHE A 42 20.74 14.40 2.95
N TRP A 43 20.89 13.65 4.04
CA TRP A 43 21.75 12.46 4.06
C TRP A 43 21.22 11.40 3.10
N ASP A 44 22.00 11.01 2.10
CA ASP A 44 21.72 9.87 1.23
C ASP A 44 20.35 9.88 0.52
N LEU A 45 19.95 11.03 -0.03
CA LEU A 45 18.68 11.18 -0.75
C LEU A 45 18.60 10.35 -2.04
N GLY A 46 19.73 9.94 -2.61
CA GLY A 46 19.77 9.26 -3.92
C GLY A 46 19.79 7.74 -3.87
N PHE A 47 19.94 7.13 -2.69
CA PHE A 47 20.12 5.67 -2.58
C PHE A 47 18.88 4.86 -2.97
N ARG A 48 17.70 5.33 -2.58
CA ARG A 48 16.42 4.64 -2.82
C ARG A 48 15.99 4.77 -4.28
N ALA A 49 15.59 3.66 -4.89
CA ALA A 49 14.91 3.67 -6.19
C ALA A 49 13.68 4.58 -6.20
N LEU A 50 13.51 5.43 -7.21
CA LEU A 50 12.30 6.24 -7.38
C LEU A 50 11.05 5.35 -7.40
N HIS A 51 10.09 5.65 -6.53
CA HIS A 51 8.77 5.02 -6.55
C HIS A 51 8.05 5.26 -7.89
N HIS A 52 7.07 4.43 -8.24
CA HIS A 52 6.17 4.62 -9.39
C HIS A 52 5.73 6.10 -9.58
N ASP A 53 4.95 6.65 -8.65
CA ASP A 53 4.50 8.05 -8.72
C ASP A 53 5.64 9.09 -8.67
N GLU A 54 6.69 8.82 -7.90
CA GLU A 54 7.84 9.73 -7.77
C GLU A 54 8.62 9.83 -9.09
N SER A 55 8.75 8.72 -9.82
CA SER A 55 9.40 8.69 -11.13
C SER A 55 8.62 9.49 -12.17
N MET A 56 7.30 9.50 -12.08
CA MET A 56 6.43 10.31 -12.92
C MET A 56 6.61 11.80 -12.65
N HIS A 57 6.62 12.19 -11.38
CA HIS A 57 6.88 13.57 -10.97
C HIS A 57 8.27 14.06 -11.40
N ALA A 58 9.29 13.23 -11.17
CA ALA A 58 10.66 13.52 -11.53
C ALA A 58 10.82 13.67 -13.06
N TYR A 59 10.19 12.79 -13.83
CA TYR A 59 10.25 12.80 -15.29
C TYR A 59 9.60 14.04 -15.92
N TYR A 60 8.37 14.39 -15.53
CA TYR A 60 7.71 15.57 -16.08
C TYR A 60 8.39 16.88 -15.65
N ALA A 61 8.96 16.94 -14.44
CA ALA A 61 9.81 18.07 -14.04
C ALA A 61 11.08 18.16 -14.90
N TRP A 62 11.63 17.02 -15.34
CA TRP A 62 12.77 16.98 -16.24
C TRP A 62 12.41 17.40 -17.67
N GLU A 63 11.25 17.02 -18.19
CA GLU A 63 10.74 17.52 -19.49
C GLU A 63 10.59 19.04 -19.48
N LEU A 64 10.04 19.58 -18.38
CA LEU A 64 9.95 21.03 -18.17
C LEU A 64 11.33 21.69 -18.15
N TYR A 65 12.27 21.15 -17.38
CA TYR A 65 13.66 21.61 -17.32
C TYR A 65 14.35 21.61 -18.70
N ARG A 66 14.06 20.60 -19.54
CA ARG A 66 14.60 20.49 -20.90
C ARG A 66 13.94 21.41 -21.94
N GLY A 67 12.92 22.18 -21.54
CA GLY A 67 12.18 23.06 -22.44
C GLY A 67 11.20 22.31 -23.36
N GLN A 68 10.84 21.07 -23.04
CA GLN A 68 9.77 20.33 -23.73
C GLN A 68 8.36 20.78 -23.29
N GLY A 69 8.30 21.59 -22.23
CA GLY A 69 7.07 22.14 -21.68
C GLY A 69 6.39 21.20 -20.68
N PHE A 70 5.38 21.72 -19.99
CA PHE A 70 4.52 20.96 -19.10
C PHE A 70 3.06 21.39 -19.35
N ILE A 71 2.15 20.43 -19.29
CA ILE A 71 0.71 20.68 -19.36
C ILE A 71 0.12 20.19 -18.05
N HIS A 72 -0.42 21.11 -17.25
CA HIS A 72 -1.12 20.73 -16.03
C HIS A 72 -2.27 19.77 -16.36
N ASN A 73 -2.22 18.59 -15.74
CA ASN A 73 -3.24 17.57 -15.81
C ASN A 73 -3.66 17.26 -14.37
N PRO A 74 -4.97 17.33 -14.03
CA PRO A 74 -5.45 17.01 -12.68
C PRO A 74 -5.02 15.63 -12.15
N LEU A 75 -4.73 14.67 -13.04
CA LEU A 75 -4.19 13.36 -12.66
C LEU A 75 -2.78 13.45 -12.04
N LEU A 76 -2.02 14.50 -12.37
CA LEU A 76 -0.68 14.78 -11.87
C LEU A 76 -0.68 15.70 -10.65
N HIS A 77 -1.85 16.01 -10.07
CA HIS A 77 -2.00 17.01 -9.01
C HIS A 77 -1.54 18.42 -9.44
N GLY A 78 -1.13 19.26 -8.49
CA GLY A 78 -0.83 20.68 -8.74
C GLY A 78 0.53 20.93 -9.41
N PRO A 79 0.67 22.04 -10.16
CA PRO A 79 1.88 22.36 -10.91
C PRO A 79 3.11 22.71 -10.04
N PHE A 80 2.92 23.10 -8.77
CA PHE A 80 3.98 23.66 -7.93
C PHE A 80 5.20 22.74 -7.80
N GLN A 81 4.98 21.45 -7.57
CA GLN A 81 6.07 20.47 -7.42
C GLN A 81 6.91 20.33 -8.69
N PHE A 82 6.28 20.34 -9.87
CA PHE A 82 6.99 20.21 -11.14
C PHE A 82 7.88 21.43 -11.38
N GLU A 83 7.35 22.63 -11.14
CA GLU A 83 8.07 23.90 -11.30
C GLU A 83 9.25 24.02 -10.31
N ILE A 84 9.04 23.71 -9.02
CA ILE A 84 10.11 23.78 -8.02
C ILE A 84 11.19 22.71 -8.25
N THR A 85 10.81 21.52 -8.70
CA THR A 85 11.76 20.44 -9.01
C THR A 85 12.54 20.75 -10.30
N ALA A 86 11.88 21.29 -11.33
CA ALA A 86 12.55 21.77 -12.53
C ALA A 86 13.55 22.89 -12.23
N LEU A 87 13.21 23.81 -11.31
CA LEU A 87 14.15 24.82 -10.82
C LEU A 87 15.37 24.19 -10.13
N VAL A 88 15.17 23.14 -9.34
CA VAL A 88 16.29 22.41 -8.73
C VAL A 88 17.17 21.74 -9.80
N TYR A 89 16.58 21.11 -10.81
CA TYR A 89 17.34 20.55 -11.93
C TYR A 89 18.11 21.62 -12.70
N PHE A 90 17.51 22.80 -12.90
CA PHE A 90 18.20 23.93 -13.51
C PHE A 90 19.43 24.38 -12.72
N LEU A 91 19.36 24.34 -11.38
CA LEU A 91 20.45 24.79 -10.51
C LEU A 91 21.53 23.72 -10.27
N LEU A 92 21.16 22.44 -10.19
CA LEU A 92 22.01 21.35 -9.68
C LEU A 92 22.17 20.17 -10.65
N GLY A 93 21.46 20.15 -11.78
CA GLY A 93 21.34 19.00 -12.67
C GLY A 93 20.30 17.98 -12.21
N ASP A 94 19.92 17.07 -13.11
CA ASP A 94 18.95 16.00 -12.82
C ASP A 94 19.60 14.72 -12.31
N SER A 95 19.06 14.17 -11.22
CA SER A 95 19.50 12.92 -10.58
C SER A 95 18.45 12.50 -9.56
N ASP A 96 18.50 11.24 -9.11
CA ASP A 96 17.62 10.74 -8.04
C ASP A 96 17.79 11.56 -6.74
N TYR A 97 19.00 12.05 -6.47
CA TYR A 97 19.28 12.93 -5.33
C TYR A 97 18.61 14.30 -5.51
N THR A 98 18.83 14.97 -6.63
CA THR A 98 18.32 16.32 -6.88
C THR A 98 16.79 16.35 -7.02
N ALA A 99 16.17 15.26 -7.48
CA ALA A 99 14.71 15.11 -7.52
C ALA A 99 14.06 15.27 -6.12
N ARG A 100 14.79 14.92 -5.05
CA ARG A 100 14.31 14.94 -3.65
C ARG A 100 14.83 16.13 -2.84
N VAL A 101 15.61 17.04 -3.43
CA VAL A 101 16.14 18.22 -2.72
C VAL A 101 15.03 19.19 -2.33
N ALA A 102 14.06 19.43 -3.22
CA ALA A 102 12.92 20.30 -2.94
C ALA A 102 12.08 19.81 -1.73
N PRO A 103 11.58 18.56 -1.68
CA PRO A 103 10.83 18.08 -0.51
C PRO A 103 11.69 18.08 0.77
N ALA A 104 13.00 17.80 0.68
CA ALA A 104 13.90 17.83 1.84
C ALA A 104 14.04 19.25 2.41
N LEU A 105 14.18 20.25 1.56
CA LEU A 105 14.22 21.67 1.94
C LEU A 105 12.94 22.09 2.68
N PHE A 106 11.77 21.71 2.14
CA PHE A 106 10.48 22.03 2.75
C PHE A 106 10.27 21.27 4.06
N GLY A 107 10.78 20.04 4.17
CA GLY A 107 10.84 19.30 5.43
C GLY A 107 11.66 20.00 6.51
N VAL A 108 12.81 20.60 6.15
CA VAL A 108 13.61 21.43 7.09
C VAL A 108 12.85 22.71 7.46
N ALA A 109 12.22 23.35 6.47
CA ALA A 109 11.46 24.58 6.69
C ALA A 109 10.26 24.36 7.65
N LEU A 110 9.62 23.19 7.61
CA LEU A 110 8.57 22.79 8.55
C LEU A 110 9.05 22.75 10.01
N VAL A 111 10.31 22.38 10.26
CA VAL A 111 10.89 22.39 11.62
C VAL A 111 11.14 23.82 12.13
N ILE A 112 11.33 24.78 11.22
CA ILE A 112 11.57 26.19 11.54
C ILE A 112 10.25 26.93 11.84
N LEU A 113 9.17 26.62 11.12
CA LEU A 113 7.89 27.33 11.20
C LEU A 113 7.30 27.47 12.62
N PRO A 114 7.39 26.47 13.52
CA PRO A 114 6.93 26.60 14.90
C PRO A 114 7.51 27.80 15.67
N SER A 115 8.70 28.28 15.31
CA SER A 115 9.29 29.48 15.91
C SER A 115 8.41 30.73 15.76
N PHE A 116 7.61 30.81 14.70
CA PHE A 116 6.64 31.90 14.50
C PHE A 116 5.40 31.77 15.39
N LEU A 117 5.13 30.56 15.94
CA LEU A 117 4.01 30.30 16.84
C LEU A 117 4.33 30.60 18.33
N ARG A 118 5.56 31.05 18.64
CA ARG A 118 6.03 31.38 19.99
C ARG A 118 5.08 32.28 20.79
N SER A 119 4.43 33.25 20.14
CA SER A 119 3.49 34.17 20.82
C SER A 119 2.18 33.52 21.26
N TRP A 120 1.85 32.33 20.76
CA TRP A 120 0.62 31.59 21.09
C TRP A 120 0.92 30.33 21.90
N MET A 121 1.97 29.58 21.54
CA MET A 121 2.32 28.31 22.19
C MET A 121 3.31 28.45 23.36
N GLY A 122 3.86 29.64 23.58
CA GLY A 122 4.96 29.85 24.50
C GLY A 122 6.32 29.46 23.89
N ARG A 123 7.41 29.78 24.61
CA ARG A 123 8.79 29.51 24.14
C ARG A 123 9.06 28.01 24.09
N THR A 124 8.70 27.30 25.17
CA THR A 124 8.93 25.86 25.30
C THR A 124 8.01 25.07 24.39
N GLY A 125 6.74 25.47 24.25
CA GLY A 125 5.78 24.79 23.36
C GLY A 125 6.19 24.88 21.89
N ALA A 126 6.60 26.06 21.42
CA ALA A 126 7.13 26.23 20.06
C ALA A 126 8.38 25.37 19.79
N LEU A 127 9.31 25.33 20.75
CA LEU A 127 10.51 24.51 20.63
C LEU A 127 10.20 23.01 20.67
N ALA A 128 9.26 22.59 21.53
CA ALA A 128 8.78 21.22 21.62
C ALA A 128 8.11 20.77 20.31
N THR A 129 7.28 21.62 19.71
CA THR A 129 6.70 21.36 18.38
C THR A 129 7.79 21.20 17.31
N ALA A 130 8.80 22.07 17.29
CA ALA A 130 9.92 21.94 16.35
C ALA A 130 10.67 20.61 16.54
N ALA A 131 10.93 20.22 17.80
CA ALA A 131 11.54 18.93 18.12
C ALA A 131 10.69 17.74 17.65
N LEU A 132 9.37 17.79 17.83
CA LEU A 132 8.45 16.75 17.37
C LEU A 132 8.44 16.60 15.84
N PHE A 133 8.47 17.70 15.07
CA PHE A 133 8.62 17.61 13.61
C PHE A 133 9.98 17.05 13.18
N ALA A 134 11.04 17.35 13.94
CA ALA A 134 12.38 16.86 13.62
C ALA A 134 12.48 15.33 13.77
N ILE A 135 11.79 14.74 14.78
CA ILE A 135 11.86 13.30 15.10
C ILE A 135 10.66 12.47 14.63
N SER A 136 9.65 13.10 14.00
CA SER A 136 8.46 12.39 13.52
C SER A 136 8.82 11.44 12.38
N PRO A 137 8.42 10.15 12.45
CA PRO A 137 8.61 9.21 11.36
C PRO A 137 7.89 9.65 10.07
N VAL A 138 6.65 10.12 10.17
CA VAL A 138 5.85 10.54 9.01
C VAL A 138 6.50 11.73 8.31
N PHE A 139 6.83 12.78 9.06
CA PHE A 139 7.42 13.99 8.48
C PHE A 139 8.85 13.78 7.97
N LEU A 140 9.64 12.92 8.62
CA LEU A 140 10.99 12.59 8.12
C LEU A 140 10.91 11.80 6.81
N TYR A 141 10.10 10.73 6.78
CA TYR A 141 9.98 9.85 5.62
C TYR A 141 9.48 10.60 4.38
N TYR A 142 8.36 11.32 4.47
CA TYR A 142 7.78 12.03 3.32
C TYR A 142 8.50 13.32 2.93
N SER A 143 9.43 13.82 3.75
CA SER A 143 10.32 14.91 3.31
C SER A 143 11.51 14.42 2.50
N ARG A 144 11.69 13.11 2.36
CA ARG A 144 12.75 12.48 1.54
C ARG A 144 12.19 11.86 0.26
N PHE A 145 10.98 12.26 -0.14
CA PHE A 145 10.19 11.66 -1.20
C PHE A 145 9.51 12.76 -2.05
N ILE A 146 9.53 12.69 -3.39
CA ILE A 146 8.89 13.72 -4.25
C ILE A 146 7.36 13.55 -4.29
N ARG A 147 6.71 14.18 -3.31
CA ARG A 147 5.25 14.28 -3.23
C ARG A 147 4.78 15.66 -2.84
N GLU A 148 3.58 15.97 -3.32
CA GLU A 148 2.84 17.19 -3.05
C GLU A 148 2.54 17.43 -1.56
N ASP A 149 2.44 16.35 -0.78
CA ASP A 149 1.95 16.40 0.60
C ASP A 149 2.88 17.18 1.54
N ILE A 150 4.21 17.09 1.36
CA ILE A 150 5.16 17.84 2.22
C ILE A 150 5.12 19.35 1.94
N PHE A 151 4.96 19.72 0.67
CA PHE A 151 4.78 21.12 0.27
C PHE A 151 3.45 21.65 0.80
N SER A 152 2.39 20.84 0.67
CA SER A 152 1.06 21.17 1.18
C SER A 152 1.08 21.37 2.69
N ALA A 153 1.73 20.49 3.45
CA ALA A 153 1.88 20.63 4.91
C ALA A 153 2.62 21.93 5.31
N PHE A 154 3.63 22.34 4.54
CA PHE A 154 4.34 23.61 4.76
C PHE A 154 3.43 24.81 4.52
N TRP A 155 2.67 24.82 3.43
CA TRP A 155 1.75 25.91 3.13
C TRP A 155 0.55 25.93 4.09
N GLU A 156 0.07 24.77 4.55
CA GLU A 156 -0.97 24.60 5.57
C GLU A 156 -0.54 25.21 6.91
N LEU A 157 0.67 24.91 7.37
CA LEU A 157 1.22 25.50 8.59
C LEU A 157 1.48 27.01 8.42
N THR A 158 1.95 27.45 7.24
CA THR A 158 2.14 28.87 6.92
C THR A 158 0.82 29.63 6.94
N LEU A 159 -0.24 29.06 6.36
CA LEU A 159 -1.59 29.60 6.41
C LEU A 159 -2.05 29.71 7.86
N PHE A 160 -1.91 28.65 8.66
CA PHE A 160 -2.28 28.67 10.08
C PHE A 160 -1.56 29.79 10.86
N VAL A 161 -0.25 29.93 10.69
CA VAL A 161 0.55 31.01 11.29
C VAL A 161 0.05 32.38 10.85
N ALA A 162 -0.23 32.55 9.56
CA ALA A 162 -0.71 33.82 8.99
C ALA A 162 -2.10 34.21 9.53
N LEU A 163 -3.02 33.24 9.67
CA LEU A 163 -4.35 33.49 10.22
C LEU A 163 -4.29 33.93 11.68
N LEU A 164 -3.54 33.21 12.52
CA LEU A 164 -3.35 33.60 13.92
C LEU A 164 -2.68 34.99 14.02
N ALA A 165 -1.66 35.25 13.20
CA ALA A 165 -0.97 36.52 13.17
C ALA A 165 -1.86 37.67 12.71
N TYR A 166 -2.74 37.45 11.74
CA TYR A 166 -3.69 38.45 11.26
C TYR A 166 -4.72 38.79 12.34
N VAL A 167 -5.39 37.78 12.91
CA VAL A 167 -6.41 37.99 13.95
C VAL A 167 -5.78 38.59 15.22
N GLY A 168 -4.59 38.17 15.61
CA GLY A 168 -3.92 38.67 16.81
C GLY A 168 -3.29 40.05 16.64
N ARG A 169 -2.62 40.32 15.51
CA ARG A 169 -1.79 41.53 15.33
C ARG A 169 -2.39 42.57 14.38
N GLY A 170 -3.41 42.23 13.58
CA GLY A 170 -4.17 43.18 12.76
C GLY A 170 -3.43 43.83 11.60
N ARG A 171 -2.31 43.26 11.13
CA ARG A 171 -1.52 43.84 10.02
C ARG A 171 -1.84 43.14 8.69
N ASP A 172 -2.15 43.92 7.67
CA ASP A 172 -2.54 43.44 6.32
C ASP A 172 -1.51 42.50 5.68
N ARG A 173 -0.21 42.64 6.00
CA ARG A 173 0.83 41.71 5.52
C ARG A 173 0.55 40.24 5.88
N TYR A 174 -0.13 39.96 6.99
CA TYR A 174 -0.48 38.59 7.37
C TYR A 174 -1.71 38.09 6.62
N LEU A 175 -2.64 38.97 6.25
CA LEU A 175 -3.73 38.64 5.32
C LEU A 175 -3.16 38.27 3.95
N TYR A 176 -2.23 39.07 3.43
CA TYR A 176 -1.57 38.79 2.16
C TYR A 176 -0.73 37.51 2.21
N LEU A 177 -0.04 37.24 3.33
CA LEU A 177 0.65 35.96 3.53
C LEU A 177 -0.32 34.78 3.55
N ALA A 178 -1.47 34.90 4.21
CA ALA A 178 -2.50 33.86 4.22
C ALA A 178 -3.02 33.60 2.81
N VAL A 179 -3.27 34.65 2.02
CA VAL A 179 -3.72 34.54 0.62
C VAL A 179 -2.66 33.91 -0.27
N LEU A 180 -1.38 34.27 -0.11
CA LEU A 180 -0.28 33.66 -0.84
C LEU A 180 -0.14 32.17 -0.52
N ALA A 181 -0.17 31.82 0.77
CA ALA A 181 -0.12 30.43 1.22
C ALA A 181 -1.32 29.62 0.66
N LEU A 182 -2.51 30.22 0.63
CA LEU A 182 -3.71 29.61 0.04
C LEU A 182 -3.55 29.38 -1.48
N SER A 183 -2.99 30.33 -2.21
CA SER A 183 -2.73 30.17 -3.65
C SER A 183 -1.74 29.04 -3.95
N LEU A 184 -0.68 28.96 -3.15
CA LEU A 184 0.34 27.90 -3.27
C LEU A 184 -0.22 26.53 -2.87
N LEU A 185 -1.06 26.45 -1.83
CA LEU A 185 -1.84 25.25 -1.50
C LEU A 185 -2.62 24.74 -2.72
N TYR A 186 -3.45 25.61 -3.31
CA TYR A 186 -4.24 25.26 -4.49
C TYR A 186 -3.40 24.92 -5.72
N SER A 187 -2.15 25.39 -5.79
CA SER A 187 -1.20 25.05 -6.85
C SER A 187 -0.36 23.81 -6.54
N THR A 188 -0.53 23.21 -5.36
CA THR A 188 0.18 22.00 -4.93
C THR A 188 -0.74 20.78 -4.99
N LYS A 189 -1.91 20.82 -4.36
CA LYS A 189 -2.79 19.65 -4.28
C LYS A 189 -4.25 19.99 -4.05
N GLU A 190 -5.14 19.14 -4.55
CA GLU A 190 -6.60 19.22 -4.39
C GLU A 190 -7.07 19.09 -2.95
N VAL A 191 -6.25 18.51 -2.06
CA VAL A 191 -6.49 18.49 -0.60
C VAL A 191 -6.77 19.89 -0.03
N SER A 192 -6.31 20.95 -0.71
CA SER A 192 -6.60 22.34 -0.38
C SER A 192 -8.08 22.67 -0.23
N PHE A 193 -8.98 21.94 -0.91
CA PHE A 193 -10.43 22.09 -0.72
C PHE A 193 -10.89 21.62 0.67
N ILE A 194 -10.39 20.48 1.15
CA ILE A 194 -10.66 19.97 2.50
C ILE A 194 -10.14 20.97 3.54
N LEU A 195 -8.91 21.46 3.34
CA LEU A 195 -8.29 22.42 4.26
C LEU A 195 -9.07 23.73 4.31
N THR A 196 -9.43 24.28 3.14
CA THR A 196 -10.22 25.51 3.02
C THR A 196 -11.58 25.35 3.68
N PHE A 197 -12.20 24.18 3.56
CA PHE A 197 -13.43 23.86 4.28
C PHE A 197 -13.22 23.86 5.79
N ILE A 198 -12.23 23.13 6.33
CA ILE A 198 -11.97 23.05 7.78
C ILE A 198 -11.64 24.43 8.37
N PHE A 199 -10.75 25.17 7.73
CA PHE A 199 -10.30 26.48 8.23
C PHE A 199 -11.41 27.51 8.08
N GLY A 200 -12.09 27.53 6.93
CA GLY A 200 -13.22 28.41 6.67
C GLY A 200 -14.36 28.17 7.65
N SER A 201 -14.83 26.92 7.78
CA SER A 201 -15.93 26.57 8.67
C SER A 201 -15.61 26.87 10.14
N PHE A 202 -14.36 26.70 10.57
CA PHE A 202 -13.97 27.10 11.92
C PHE A 202 -14.00 28.61 12.12
N LEU A 203 -13.47 29.40 11.18
CA LEU A 203 -13.54 30.87 11.27
C LEU A 203 -15.00 31.35 11.34
N TRP A 204 -15.87 30.71 10.56
CA TRP A 204 -17.33 30.90 10.62
C TRP A 204 -17.90 30.55 12.00
N LEU A 205 -17.59 29.38 12.54
CA LEU A 205 -18.05 28.95 13.87
C LEU A 205 -17.54 29.89 14.98
N ALA A 206 -16.29 30.35 14.88
CA ALA A 206 -15.70 31.29 15.83
C ALA A 206 -16.41 32.65 15.79
N LEU A 207 -16.73 33.17 14.60
CA LEU A 207 -17.51 34.39 14.44
C LEU A 207 -18.95 34.21 14.95
N ALA A 208 -19.59 33.10 14.60
CA ALA A 208 -20.94 32.75 15.03
C ALA A 208 -21.06 32.62 16.55
N TRP A 209 -20.09 31.95 17.20
CA TRP A 209 -20.00 31.85 18.66
C TRP A 209 -19.95 33.22 19.33
N ARG A 210 -19.17 34.15 18.76
CA ARG A 210 -19.05 35.51 19.27
C ARG A 210 -20.31 36.33 19.06
N ALA A 211 -20.94 36.20 17.90
CA ALA A 211 -22.24 36.83 17.63
C ALA A 211 -23.31 36.32 18.61
N TRP A 212 -23.38 35.01 18.81
CA TRP A 212 -24.30 34.35 19.74
C TRP A 212 -24.14 34.86 21.17
N GLY A 213 -22.90 34.97 21.66
CA GLY A 213 -22.60 35.47 23.00
C GLY A 213 -23.07 36.91 23.26
N ARG A 214 -23.28 37.71 22.21
CA ARG A 214 -23.75 39.11 22.33
C ARG A 214 -25.26 39.27 22.26
N THR A 215 -25.95 38.41 21.52
CA THR A 215 -27.37 38.65 21.18
C THR A 215 -28.36 38.27 22.26
N GLN A 216 -28.00 37.50 23.32
CA GLN A 216 -28.78 37.15 24.54
C GLN A 216 -30.30 36.84 24.41
N THR A 217 -30.87 36.77 23.20
CA THR A 217 -32.29 36.60 22.90
C THR A 217 -32.45 35.34 22.06
N GLN A 218 -33.10 34.37 22.69
CA GLN A 218 -33.29 33.02 22.22
C GLN A 218 -34.24 33.00 21.01
N ALA A 219 -33.79 32.46 19.87
CA ALA A 219 -34.68 31.84 18.88
C ALA A 219 -33.88 30.86 18.03
N LEU A 220 -34.36 29.61 17.88
CA LEU A 220 -33.81 28.61 16.95
C LEU A 220 -33.60 29.15 15.51
N GLY A 221 -34.37 30.16 15.10
CA GLY A 221 -34.20 30.84 13.81
C GLY A 221 -32.88 31.60 13.65
N SER A 222 -32.23 32.02 14.74
CA SER A 222 -30.91 32.67 14.68
C SER A 222 -29.79 31.68 14.34
N ILE A 223 -29.94 30.38 14.63
CA ILE A 223 -29.00 29.31 14.27
C ILE A 223 -29.00 29.08 12.75
N LEU A 224 -30.18 29.12 12.11
CA LEU A 224 -30.32 28.98 10.65
C LEU A 224 -29.76 30.19 9.87
N LEU A 225 -29.64 31.35 10.51
CA LEU A 225 -29.10 32.58 9.92
C LEU A 225 -27.60 32.78 10.18
N LEU A 226 -26.96 31.96 11.01
CA LEU A 226 -25.52 32.02 11.28
C LEU A 226 -24.65 31.95 10.01
N PRO A 227 -24.96 31.13 8.98
CA PRO A 227 -24.20 31.09 7.72
C PRO A 227 -24.33 32.37 6.89
N LEU A 228 -25.27 33.26 7.22
CA LEU A 228 -25.52 34.50 6.50
C LEU A 228 -24.94 35.73 7.23
N LEU A 229 -24.37 35.60 8.43
CA LEU A 229 -23.94 36.72 9.28
C LEU A 229 -22.96 37.72 8.61
N PRO A 230 -21.85 37.30 7.99
CA PRO A 230 -20.97 38.15 7.17
C PRO A 230 -21.67 38.85 6.02
N PHE A 231 -22.68 38.20 5.42
CA PHE A 231 -23.48 38.78 4.33
C PHE A 231 -24.52 39.77 4.86
N PHE A 232 -25.09 39.56 6.05
CA PHE A 232 -25.94 40.53 6.73
C PHE A 232 -25.18 41.78 7.12
N GLU A 233 -23.95 41.64 7.62
CA GLU A 233 -23.10 42.79 7.91
C GLU A 233 -22.70 43.53 6.63
N LEU A 234 -22.39 42.79 5.55
CA LEU A 234 -22.16 43.38 4.23
C LEU A 234 -23.39 44.16 3.74
N ALA A 235 -24.60 43.60 3.87
CA ALA A 235 -25.85 44.26 3.51
C ALA A 235 -26.11 45.52 4.36
N ARG A 236 -25.81 45.47 5.67
CA ARG A 236 -25.93 46.61 6.59
C ARG A 236 -24.97 47.75 6.26
N ARG A 237 -23.76 47.43 5.78
CA ARG A 237 -22.80 48.42 5.26
C ARG A 237 -23.33 49.10 4.00
N LEU A 238 -23.91 48.33 3.09
CA LEU A 238 -24.47 48.84 1.84
C LEU A 238 -25.71 49.72 2.06
N SER A 239 -26.47 49.48 3.13
CA SER A 239 -27.59 50.34 3.53
C SER A 239 -27.17 51.63 4.29
N GLY A 240 -25.88 51.98 4.32
CA GLY A 240 -25.37 53.21 4.94
C GLY A 240 -25.29 53.17 6.48
N GLY A 241 -25.40 52.00 7.11
CA GLY A 241 -25.24 51.86 8.56
C GLY A 241 -23.76 52.00 8.98
N GLN A 242 -23.48 52.77 10.04
CA GLN A 242 -22.14 52.78 10.66
C GLN A 242 -21.75 51.36 11.16
N ARG A 243 -20.43 51.09 11.29
CA ARG A 243 -19.82 49.93 12.00
C ARG A 243 -20.31 49.88 13.46
N GLY A 244 -21.58 49.57 13.66
CA GLY A 244 -22.22 49.56 14.96
C GLY A 244 -22.33 48.14 15.45
N GLY A 245 -21.38 47.70 16.28
CA GLY A 245 -21.49 46.49 17.09
C GLY A 245 -20.44 45.39 16.91
N LEU A 246 -19.54 45.50 15.92
CA LEU A 246 -18.45 44.54 15.72
C LEU A 246 -17.18 45.00 16.44
N THR A 247 -16.61 44.10 17.24
CA THR A 247 -15.29 44.26 17.83
C THR A 247 -14.21 44.14 16.76
N GLU A 248 -13.01 44.62 17.07
CA GLU A 248 -11.86 44.53 16.15
C GLU A 248 -11.57 43.08 15.73
N VAL A 249 -11.75 42.13 16.65
CA VAL A 249 -11.59 40.69 16.38
C VAL A 249 -12.60 40.19 15.34
N ASP A 250 -13.87 40.59 15.44
CA ASP A 250 -14.89 40.13 14.49
C ASP A 250 -14.64 40.67 13.09
N ALA A 251 -14.18 41.92 12.99
CA ALA A 251 -13.82 42.51 11.71
C ALA A 251 -12.66 41.72 11.06
N ARG A 252 -11.65 41.34 11.85
CA ARG A 252 -10.52 40.52 11.36
C ARG A 252 -10.95 39.11 10.96
N LEU A 253 -11.87 38.47 11.70
CA LEU A 253 -12.43 37.16 11.33
C LEU A 253 -13.26 37.26 10.04
N GLN A 254 -14.10 38.29 9.93
CA GLN A 254 -14.88 38.57 8.73
C GLN A 254 -13.94 38.79 7.52
N ASP A 255 -12.86 39.56 7.70
CA ASP A 255 -11.90 39.80 6.62
C ASP A 255 -11.29 38.50 6.07
N LEU A 256 -10.94 37.55 6.96
CA LEU A 256 -10.43 36.24 6.56
C LEU A 256 -11.48 35.40 5.84
N ILE A 257 -12.71 35.37 6.37
CA ILE A 257 -13.85 34.66 5.76
C ILE A 257 -14.11 35.19 4.35
N MET A 258 -14.14 36.52 4.18
CA MET A 258 -14.39 37.16 2.90
C MET A 258 -13.25 36.91 1.92
N ALA A 259 -11.99 37.08 2.35
CA ALA A 259 -10.83 36.85 1.49
C ALA A 259 -10.74 35.38 1.05
N ILE A 260 -10.73 34.42 1.98
CA ILE A 260 -10.60 32.99 1.66
C ILE A 260 -11.82 32.52 0.86
N GLY A 261 -13.03 32.86 1.32
CA GLY A 261 -14.27 32.42 0.71
C GLY A 261 -14.43 32.93 -0.72
N THR A 262 -14.22 34.22 -0.98
CA THR A 262 -14.38 34.78 -2.34
C THR A 262 -13.30 34.31 -3.30
N LEU A 263 -12.06 34.12 -2.86
CA LEU A 263 -10.96 33.65 -3.72
C LEU A 263 -11.07 32.15 -4.05
N ALA A 264 -11.51 31.34 -3.09
CA ALA A 264 -11.73 29.90 -3.30
C ALA A 264 -13.03 29.61 -4.07
N PHE A 265 -14.01 30.51 -4.05
CA PHE A 265 -15.34 30.26 -4.62
C PHE A 265 -15.28 29.87 -6.11
N PRO A 266 -14.57 30.57 -7.02
CA PRO A 266 -14.44 30.15 -8.41
C PRO A 266 -13.80 28.76 -8.59
N LEU A 267 -12.94 28.31 -7.67
CA LEU A 267 -12.33 26.97 -7.73
C LEU A 267 -13.33 25.86 -7.38
N ALA A 268 -14.48 26.20 -6.80
CA ALA A 268 -15.57 25.27 -6.53
C ALA A 268 -16.52 25.08 -7.75
N SER A 269 -16.19 25.63 -8.93
CA SER A 269 -17.04 25.53 -10.12
C SER A 269 -17.37 24.10 -10.53
N ALA A 270 -16.44 23.15 -10.37
CA ALA A 270 -16.70 21.75 -10.68
C ALA A 270 -17.87 21.16 -9.87
N LEU A 271 -18.00 21.53 -8.60
CA LEU A 271 -19.12 21.11 -7.75
C LEU A 271 -20.44 21.69 -8.26
N VAL A 272 -20.45 22.98 -8.65
CA VAL A 272 -21.65 23.63 -9.21
C VAL A 272 -22.06 22.99 -10.53
N ILE A 273 -21.11 22.71 -11.42
CA ILE A 273 -21.36 22.01 -12.69
C ILE A 273 -21.99 20.64 -12.42
N THR A 274 -21.43 19.88 -11.48
CA THR A 274 -21.95 18.56 -11.09
C THR A 274 -23.37 18.66 -10.52
N LEU A 275 -23.64 19.64 -9.66
CA LEU A 275 -24.98 19.88 -9.08
C LEU A 275 -26.02 20.29 -10.14
N LEU A 276 -25.60 20.93 -11.22
CA LEU A 276 -26.44 21.27 -12.37
C LEU A 276 -26.61 20.09 -13.35
N GLY A 277 -26.05 18.90 -13.04
CA GLY A 277 -26.12 17.70 -13.86
C GLY A 277 -25.13 17.68 -15.04
N GLY A 278 -24.15 18.60 -15.05
CA GLY A 278 -23.09 18.62 -16.05
C GLY A 278 -21.86 17.79 -15.63
N ASP A 279 -21.05 17.40 -16.60
CA ASP A 279 -19.76 16.74 -16.36
C ASP A 279 -18.64 17.79 -16.32
N PRO A 280 -17.98 18.02 -15.16
CA PRO A 280 -16.88 18.98 -15.05
C PRO A 280 -15.60 18.56 -15.80
N LEU A 281 -15.52 17.31 -16.27
CA LEU A 281 -14.39 16.79 -17.06
C LEU A 281 -14.71 16.72 -18.57
N ASP A 282 -15.84 17.27 -19.02
CA ASP A 282 -16.17 17.36 -20.44
C ASP A 282 -15.37 18.49 -21.14
N TYR A 283 -14.19 18.13 -21.64
CA TYR A 283 -13.33 19.03 -22.41
C TYR A 283 -13.74 19.20 -23.88
N ARG A 284 -14.91 18.69 -24.32
CA ARG A 284 -15.44 18.99 -25.66
C ARG A 284 -15.90 20.46 -25.73
N SER A 285 -15.97 21.02 -26.94
CA SER A 285 -16.28 22.44 -27.14
C SER A 285 -17.55 22.91 -26.42
N GLN A 286 -18.61 22.09 -26.38
CA GLN A 286 -19.85 22.42 -25.67
C GLN A 286 -19.69 22.37 -24.14
N GLY A 287 -19.01 21.34 -23.61
CA GLY A 287 -18.71 21.21 -22.18
C GLY A 287 -17.80 22.33 -21.66
N LEU A 288 -16.81 22.74 -22.46
CA LEU A 288 -15.95 23.89 -22.16
C LEU A 288 -16.72 25.20 -22.09
N ILE A 289 -17.65 25.45 -23.03
CA ILE A 289 -18.50 26.66 -23.00
C ILE A 289 -19.38 26.66 -21.75
N GLY A 290 -20.03 25.52 -21.45
CA GLY A 290 -20.86 25.38 -20.24
C GLY A 290 -20.07 25.65 -18.96
N SER A 291 -18.89 25.04 -18.84
CA SER A 291 -17.98 25.24 -17.70
C SER A 291 -17.51 26.69 -17.60
N ALA A 292 -17.15 27.32 -18.72
CA ALA A 292 -16.71 28.71 -18.76
C ALA A 292 -17.80 29.69 -18.31
N ILE A 293 -19.07 29.44 -18.66
CA ILE A 293 -20.20 30.25 -18.20
C ILE A 293 -20.34 30.17 -16.67
N VAL A 294 -20.30 28.96 -16.10
CA VAL A 294 -20.39 28.76 -14.65
C VAL A 294 -19.24 29.46 -13.93
N VAL A 295 -18.00 29.24 -14.39
CA VAL A 295 -16.80 29.88 -13.86
C VAL A 295 -16.92 31.41 -13.93
N PHE A 296 -17.36 31.96 -15.07
CA PHE A 296 -17.53 33.40 -15.25
C PHE A 296 -18.55 33.98 -14.26
N VAL A 297 -19.70 33.33 -14.09
CA VAL A 297 -20.72 33.73 -13.11
C VAL A 297 -20.15 33.70 -11.70
N MET A 298 -19.42 32.64 -11.33
CA MET A 298 -18.82 32.53 -10.00
C MET A 298 -17.73 33.58 -9.75
N ILE A 299 -16.89 33.87 -10.74
CA ILE A 299 -15.92 34.97 -10.68
C ILE A 299 -16.63 36.31 -10.53
N ALA A 300 -17.69 36.57 -11.30
CA ALA A 300 -18.46 37.81 -11.23
C ALA A 300 -19.10 37.99 -9.84
N LEU A 301 -19.68 36.93 -9.27
CA LEU A 301 -20.24 36.94 -7.93
C LEU A 301 -19.16 37.16 -6.86
N ALA A 302 -18.05 36.41 -6.92
CA ALA A 302 -16.93 36.56 -6.00
C ALA A 302 -16.34 37.98 -6.05
N SER A 303 -16.17 38.53 -7.27
CA SER A 303 -15.65 39.88 -7.50
C SER A 303 -16.63 40.94 -7.01
N GLY A 304 -17.93 40.77 -7.25
CA GLY A 304 -18.96 41.66 -6.74
C GLY A 304 -18.97 41.69 -5.21
N VAL A 305 -19.01 40.53 -4.57
CA VAL A 305 -18.97 40.41 -3.10
C VAL A 305 -17.67 40.99 -2.52
N GLY A 306 -16.52 40.70 -3.14
CA GLY A 306 -15.22 41.21 -2.73
C GLY A 306 -15.09 42.73 -2.85
N ALA A 307 -15.56 43.29 -3.97
CA ALA A 307 -15.58 44.73 -4.21
C ALA A 307 -16.48 45.49 -3.22
N LEU A 308 -17.65 44.91 -2.88
CA LEU A 308 -18.58 45.47 -1.91
C LEU A 308 -18.04 45.40 -0.47
N TRP A 309 -17.17 44.43 -0.16
CA TRP A 309 -16.57 44.27 1.17
C TRP A 309 -15.44 45.27 1.43
N ASP A 310 -14.39 45.22 0.60
CA ASP A 310 -13.25 46.15 0.61
C ASP A 310 -12.52 46.02 -0.74
N GLY A 311 -12.97 46.78 -1.75
CA GLY A 311 -12.45 46.65 -3.12
C GLY A 311 -10.95 46.87 -3.25
N ARG A 312 -10.32 47.68 -2.39
CA ARG A 312 -8.86 47.88 -2.44
C ARG A 312 -8.12 46.66 -1.90
N ARG A 313 -8.47 46.19 -0.70
CA ARG A 313 -7.81 45.02 -0.11
C ARG A 313 -8.09 43.77 -0.93
N TRP A 314 -9.34 43.58 -1.35
CA TRP A 314 -9.74 42.45 -2.16
C TRP A 314 -9.01 42.41 -3.50
N ALA A 315 -8.84 43.53 -4.20
CA ALA A 315 -8.08 43.56 -5.45
C ALA A 315 -6.61 43.14 -5.28
N ILE A 316 -5.96 43.54 -4.17
CA ILE A 316 -4.60 43.10 -3.84
C ILE A 316 -4.58 41.59 -3.57
N CYS A 317 -5.52 41.09 -2.76
CA CYS A 317 -5.64 39.66 -2.48
C CYS A 317 -5.92 38.84 -3.75
N ALA A 318 -6.82 39.29 -4.61
CA ALA A 318 -7.15 38.63 -5.88
C ALA A 318 -5.97 38.63 -6.84
N ALA A 319 -5.25 39.75 -6.98
CA ALA A 319 -4.05 39.83 -7.81
C ALA A 319 -2.94 38.89 -7.30
N LEU A 320 -2.74 38.82 -5.98
CA LEU A 320 -1.77 37.92 -5.36
C LEU A 320 -2.17 36.45 -5.56
N PHE A 321 -3.43 36.12 -5.31
CA PHE A 321 -3.93 34.75 -5.39
C PHE A 321 -3.93 34.23 -6.83
N TYR A 322 -4.67 34.91 -7.72
CA TYR A 322 -4.83 34.47 -9.10
C TYR A 322 -3.58 34.72 -9.94
N GLY A 323 -2.76 35.73 -9.61
CA GLY A 323 -1.48 35.94 -10.27
C GLY A 323 -0.55 34.75 -10.09
N VAL A 324 -0.35 34.30 -8.85
CA VAL A 324 0.47 33.11 -8.57
C VAL A 324 -0.18 31.84 -9.14
N PHE A 325 -1.47 31.66 -8.90
CA PHE A 325 -2.21 30.49 -9.37
C PHE A 325 -2.14 30.33 -10.89
N PHE A 326 -2.45 31.37 -11.66
CA PHE A 326 -2.43 31.28 -13.13
C PHE A 326 -1.02 31.15 -13.67
N LEU A 327 -0.03 31.83 -13.09
CA LEU A 327 1.37 31.66 -13.54
C LEU A 327 1.80 30.20 -13.40
N LEU A 328 1.54 29.54 -12.27
CA LEU A 328 1.94 28.16 -12.06
C LEU A 328 1.13 27.18 -12.94
N HIS A 329 -0.20 27.32 -13.00
CA HIS A 329 -1.03 26.39 -13.78
C HIS A 329 -0.81 26.51 -15.28
N THR A 330 -0.40 27.68 -15.76
CA THR A 330 -0.09 27.90 -17.18
C THR A 330 1.38 27.69 -17.53
N THR A 331 2.20 27.20 -16.59
CA THR A 331 3.65 27.05 -16.77
C THR A 331 4.27 28.36 -17.26
N PHE A 332 4.07 29.43 -16.49
CA PHE A 332 4.49 30.79 -16.81
C PHE A 332 3.98 31.27 -18.19
N LEU A 333 2.69 31.08 -18.45
CA LEU A 333 1.96 31.49 -19.67
C LEU A 333 2.34 30.74 -20.94
N THR A 334 3.13 29.67 -20.87
CA THR A 334 3.43 28.84 -22.04
C THR A 334 2.29 27.89 -22.39
N ASN A 335 1.37 27.62 -21.45
CA ASN A 335 0.26 26.70 -21.63
C ASN A 335 -1.07 27.22 -21.08
N MET A 336 -1.89 27.81 -21.93
CA MET A 336 -3.17 28.40 -21.52
C MET A 336 -4.25 27.37 -21.13
N ALA A 337 -4.13 26.09 -21.53
CA ALA A 337 -5.07 25.04 -21.13
C ALA A 337 -5.02 24.76 -19.62
N GLY A 338 -3.92 25.14 -18.96
CA GLY A 338 -3.75 25.18 -17.52
C GLY A 338 -4.87 25.89 -16.75
N ILE A 339 -5.48 26.93 -17.34
CA ILE A 339 -6.55 27.70 -16.68
C ILE A 339 -7.79 26.83 -16.47
N ALA A 340 -8.22 26.10 -17.51
CA ALA A 340 -9.42 25.26 -17.43
C ALA A 340 -9.18 24.04 -16.53
N SER A 341 -8.03 23.39 -16.69
CA SER A 341 -7.65 22.24 -15.88
C SER A 341 -7.45 22.60 -14.41
N GLY A 342 -6.94 23.80 -14.08
CA GLY A 342 -6.81 24.26 -12.69
C GLY A 342 -8.13 24.74 -12.06
N LEU A 343 -8.92 25.57 -12.76
CA LEU A 343 -10.15 26.14 -12.20
C LEU A 343 -11.29 25.11 -12.04
N VAL A 344 -11.38 24.17 -12.98
CA VAL A 344 -12.47 23.17 -13.03
C VAL A 344 -11.91 21.75 -12.91
N GLY A 345 -10.87 21.43 -13.69
CA GLY A 345 -10.34 20.08 -13.79
C GLY A 345 -9.85 19.49 -12.46
N SER A 346 -9.15 20.26 -11.63
CA SER A 346 -8.60 19.79 -10.34
C SER A 346 -9.68 19.24 -9.40
N LEU A 347 -10.71 20.03 -9.10
CA LEU A 347 -11.83 19.57 -8.27
C LEU A 347 -12.70 18.53 -9.00
N GLY A 348 -12.91 18.68 -10.31
CA GLY A 348 -13.69 17.72 -11.10
C GLY A 348 -13.07 16.31 -11.07
N TYR A 349 -11.75 16.23 -11.20
CA TYR A 349 -11.01 14.97 -11.12
C TYR A 349 -11.08 14.38 -9.71
N TRP A 350 -10.86 15.20 -8.68
CA TRP A 350 -10.97 14.76 -7.30
C TRP A 350 -12.36 14.19 -6.95
N LEU A 351 -13.43 14.84 -7.42
CA LEU A 351 -14.81 14.35 -7.27
C LEU A 351 -15.04 13.01 -8.00
N ALA A 352 -14.53 12.88 -9.22
CA ALA A 352 -14.64 11.64 -10.00
C ALA A 352 -13.89 10.46 -9.34
N GLN A 353 -12.73 10.71 -8.73
CA GLN A 353 -11.93 9.66 -8.08
C GLN A 353 -12.60 9.04 -6.84
N GLN A 354 -13.51 9.76 -6.17
CA GLN A 354 -14.24 9.21 -5.01
C GLN A 354 -15.05 7.96 -5.36
N GLY A 355 -15.53 7.82 -6.60
CA GLY A 355 -16.28 6.65 -7.07
C GLY A 355 -15.42 5.44 -7.46
N VAL A 356 -14.11 5.61 -7.67
CA VAL A 356 -13.17 4.55 -8.08
C VAL A 356 -12.54 3.86 -6.87
N GLY A 357 -12.40 4.57 -5.73
CA GLY A 357 -11.92 4.00 -4.48
C GLY A 357 -10.44 3.59 -4.50
N ARG A 358 -9.56 4.40 -5.11
CA ARG A 358 -8.11 4.11 -5.15
C ARG A 358 -7.54 3.88 -3.75
N GLY A 359 -6.92 2.72 -3.55
CA GLY A 359 -6.36 2.28 -2.28
C GLY A 359 -7.34 1.58 -1.33
N ASN A 360 -8.66 1.61 -1.59
CA ASN A 360 -9.76 1.00 -0.82
C ASN A 360 -9.45 0.59 0.63
N GLN A 361 -8.88 1.52 1.42
CA GLN A 361 -8.46 1.21 2.79
C GLN A 361 -9.65 1.31 3.74
N PRO A 362 -9.65 0.53 4.84
CA PRO A 362 -10.72 0.59 5.83
C PRO A 362 -10.80 1.97 6.51
N TRP A 363 -11.95 2.30 7.09
CA TRP A 363 -12.18 3.60 7.73
C TRP A 363 -11.21 3.87 8.90
N TYR A 364 -10.68 2.82 9.55
CA TYR A 364 -9.74 2.94 10.67
C TYR A 364 -8.26 3.03 10.23
N TYR A 365 -7.99 3.10 8.93
CA TYR A 365 -6.63 3.08 8.36
C TYR A 365 -5.68 4.12 8.98
N TYR A 366 -6.10 5.40 9.04
CA TYR A 366 -5.27 6.46 9.61
C TYR A 366 -5.09 6.32 11.13
N PHE A 367 -6.03 5.68 11.84
CA PHE A 367 -5.84 5.37 13.26
C PHE A 367 -4.71 4.37 13.46
N VAL A 368 -4.61 3.35 12.59
CA VAL A 368 -3.51 2.37 12.63
C VAL A 368 -2.19 3.07 12.35
N LEU A 369 -2.09 3.86 11.27
CA LEU A 369 -0.88 4.61 10.93
C LEU A 369 -0.42 5.54 12.06
N LEU A 370 -1.32 6.36 12.61
CA LEU A 370 -0.98 7.27 13.70
C LEU A 370 -0.53 6.53 14.96
N SER A 371 -1.15 5.39 15.26
CA SER A 371 -0.76 4.58 16.42
C SER A 371 0.60 3.91 16.26
N LEU A 372 1.00 3.59 15.02
CA LEU A 372 2.29 2.96 14.71
C LEU A 372 3.45 3.95 14.57
N TYR A 373 3.19 5.16 14.07
CA TYR A 373 4.23 6.11 13.70
C TYR A 373 4.20 7.41 14.51
N GLU A 374 3.03 7.89 14.94
CA GLU A 374 2.85 9.18 15.62
C GLU A 374 2.34 9.04 17.07
N PHE A 375 2.64 7.92 17.73
CA PHE A 375 2.16 7.63 19.09
C PHE A 375 2.60 8.65 20.14
N LEU A 376 3.79 9.27 20.02
CA LEU A 376 4.26 10.31 20.96
C LEU A 376 3.40 11.58 20.87
N PRO A 377 3.32 12.27 19.71
CA PRO A 377 2.48 13.46 19.59
C PRO A 377 1.00 13.13 19.79
N LEU A 378 0.52 11.94 19.38
CA LEU A 378 -0.84 11.47 19.66
C LEU A 378 -1.12 11.36 21.17
N SER A 379 -0.21 10.73 21.93
CA SER A 379 -0.35 10.61 23.40
C SER A 379 -0.35 11.97 24.08
N LEU A 380 0.50 12.89 23.62
CA LEU A 380 0.56 14.26 24.14
C LEU A 380 -0.71 15.05 23.80
N ALA A 381 -1.24 14.92 22.58
CA ALA A 381 -2.49 15.57 22.17
C ALA A 381 -3.68 15.05 22.99
N LEU A 382 -3.77 13.72 23.21
CA LEU A 382 -4.80 13.11 24.07
C LEU A 382 -4.71 13.58 25.53
N LEU A 383 -3.50 13.69 26.07
CA LEU A 383 -3.27 14.26 27.40
C LEU A 383 -3.69 15.74 27.45
N GLY A 384 -3.40 16.50 26.39
CA GLY A 384 -3.84 17.88 26.21
C GLY A 384 -5.36 18.01 26.19
N ALA A 385 -6.04 17.12 25.46
CA ALA A 385 -7.49 17.02 25.39
C ALA A 385 -8.10 16.70 26.76
N ALA A 386 -7.56 15.72 27.49
CA ALA A 386 -8.01 15.36 28.82
C ALA A 386 -7.86 16.53 29.82
N ARG A 387 -6.77 17.31 29.72
CA ARG A 387 -6.57 18.52 30.53
C ARG A 387 -7.55 19.63 30.16
N ALA A 388 -7.79 19.83 28.86
CA ALA A 388 -8.74 20.82 28.37
C ALA A 388 -10.16 20.51 28.86
N TRP A 389 -10.59 19.24 28.76
CA TRP A 389 -11.87 18.76 29.29
C TRP A 389 -12.02 19.04 30.79
N ARG A 390 -10.95 18.83 31.57
CA ARG A 390 -10.93 19.07 33.02
C ARG A 390 -10.81 20.55 33.40
N GLY A 391 -10.82 21.48 32.44
CA GLY A 391 -10.62 22.91 32.69
C GLY A 391 -9.23 23.27 33.22
N GLN A 392 -8.24 22.39 33.05
CA GLN A 392 -6.88 22.55 33.58
C GLN A 392 -5.94 23.29 32.61
N VAL A 393 -6.43 23.69 31.44
CA VAL A 393 -5.67 24.49 30.47
C VAL A 393 -5.90 25.96 30.79
N LYS A 394 -4.93 26.59 31.44
CA LYS A 394 -4.89 28.05 31.54
C LYS A 394 -4.44 28.61 30.18
N PRO A 395 -5.07 29.66 29.62
CA PRO A 395 -4.52 30.35 28.46
C PRO A 395 -3.11 30.81 28.84
N THR A 396 -2.11 30.43 28.03
CA THR A 396 -0.68 30.62 28.28
C THR A 396 -0.39 32.07 28.73
N LEU A 397 -0.19 32.23 30.04
CA LEU A 397 0.33 33.42 30.70
C LEU A 397 1.86 33.35 30.59
N VAL A 398 2.41 33.84 29.49
CA VAL A 398 3.82 34.26 29.48
C VAL A 398 3.83 35.79 29.57
N SER A 399 4.09 36.27 30.78
CA SER A 399 4.52 37.65 31.05
C SER A 399 5.96 37.79 30.57
N ASP A 400 6.16 38.18 29.32
CA ASP A 400 7.42 38.82 28.96
C ASP A 400 7.32 40.28 29.39
N SER A 401 8.12 40.65 30.40
CA SER A 401 8.27 41.97 31.05
C SER A 401 7.18 42.42 32.02
N GLY A 402 7.52 42.46 33.31
CA GLY A 402 7.24 43.52 34.30
C GLY A 402 5.84 44.12 34.48
N ALA A 403 4.79 43.67 33.80
CA ALA A 403 3.44 44.18 33.96
C ALA A 403 2.72 43.36 35.05
N GLY A 404 2.27 44.07 36.09
CA GLY A 404 1.44 43.50 37.16
C GLY A 404 0.14 42.87 36.64
N PRO A 405 -0.66 42.25 37.53
CA PRO A 405 -1.94 41.65 37.14
C PRO A 405 -2.80 42.70 36.43
N ILE A 406 -3.12 42.43 35.16
CA ILE A 406 -3.96 43.29 34.33
C ILE A 406 -5.38 43.14 34.87
N GLU A 407 -5.88 44.18 35.52
CA GLU A 407 -7.30 44.33 35.85
C GLU A 407 -8.14 44.22 34.57
N ASP A 408 -9.34 43.64 34.70
CA ASP A 408 -10.37 43.52 33.67
C ASP A 408 -10.67 44.87 33.00
N SER A 409 -9.88 45.24 31.99
CA SER A 409 -10.22 46.34 31.10
C SER A 409 -11.25 45.83 30.10
N GLN A 410 -12.38 46.52 29.98
CA GLN A 410 -13.52 46.19 29.12
C GLN A 410 -13.22 46.17 27.60
N ALA A 411 -11.97 46.34 27.17
CA ALA A 411 -11.53 46.20 25.78
C ALA A 411 -10.92 44.81 25.56
N GLU A 412 -11.54 43.98 24.71
CA GLU A 412 -11.02 42.65 24.36
C GLU A 412 -9.68 42.75 23.62
N ASP A 413 -8.62 42.18 24.21
CA ASP A 413 -7.31 42.01 23.54
C ASP A 413 -7.38 40.92 22.45
N PRO A 414 -7.19 41.25 21.15
CA PRO A 414 -7.15 40.27 20.07
C PRO A 414 -6.07 39.20 20.25
N GLY A 415 -4.96 39.52 20.93
CA GLY A 415 -3.91 38.58 21.27
C GLY A 415 -4.39 37.50 22.22
N MET A 416 -5.04 37.89 23.31
CA MET A 416 -5.65 36.96 24.27
C MET A 416 -6.75 36.09 23.62
N PHE A 417 -7.55 36.67 22.72
CA PHE A 417 -8.58 35.93 22.00
C PHE A 417 -7.99 34.77 21.16
N THR A 418 -6.97 35.05 20.35
CA THR A 418 -6.32 34.02 19.53
C THR A 418 -5.64 32.93 20.37
N ARG A 419 -5.10 33.27 21.54
CA ARG A 419 -4.58 32.27 22.50
C ARG A 419 -5.68 31.35 23.04
N ARG A 420 -6.87 31.89 23.33
CA ARG A 420 -8.02 31.10 23.80
C ARG A 420 -8.58 30.17 22.72
N LEU A 421 -8.53 30.59 21.45
CA LEU A 421 -8.99 29.78 20.31
C LEU A 421 -8.02 28.68 19.86
N LEU A 422 -6.75 28.74 20.24
CA LEU A 422 -5.73 27.81 19.77
C LEU A 422 -6.12 26.34 19.97
N ILE A 423 -6.48 25.95 21.20
CA ILE A 423 -6.81 24.55 21.52
C ILE A 423 -8.13 24.10 20.89
N PRO A 424 -9.23 24.87 20.95
CA PRO A 424 -10.44 24.55 20.19
C PRO A 424 -10.19 24.37 18.69
N PHE A 425 -9.33 25.21 18.10
CA PHE A 425 -8.99 25.08 16.69
C PHE A 425 -8.19 23.82 16.39
N LEU A 426 -7.13 23.54 17.15
CA LEU A 426 -6.32 22.33 16.95
C LEU A 426 -7.16 21.06 17.14
N ALA A 427 -8.11 21.06 18.09
CA ALA A 427 -9.05 19.98 18.28
C ALA A 427 -9.99 19.83 17.05
N TYR A 428 -10.58 20.94 16.58
CA TYR A 428 -11.45 20.95 15.41
C TYR A 428 -10.72 20.46 14.15
N TRP A 429 -9.49 20.93 13.94
CA TRP A 429 -8.65 20.56 12.81
C TRP A 429 -8.23 19.09 12.87
N THR A 430 -7.82 18.58 14.05
CA THR A 430 -7.49 17.16 14.25
C THR A 430 -8.67 16.25 13.95
N VAL A 431 -9.84 16.55 14.54
CA VAL A 431 -11.06 15.74 14.36
C VAL A 431 -11.58 15.85 12.93
N GLY A 432 -11.55 17.04 12.34
CA GLY A 432 -11.98 17.30 10.96
C GLY A 432 -11.14 16.51 9.96
N ASN A 433 -9.81 16.56 10.06
CA ASN A 433 -8.94 15.76 9.20
C ASN A 433 -9.19 14.28 9.40
N LEU A 434 -9.20 13.79 10.64
CA LEU A 434 -9.40 12.38 10.93
C LEU A 434 -10.74 11.87 10.38
N ALA A 435 -11.82 12.63 10.52
CA ALA A 435 -13.13 12.25 10.00
C ALA A 435 -13.18 12.27 8.46
N ILE A 436 -12.72 13.36 7.83
CA ILE A 436 -12.82 13.52 6.37
C ILE A 436 -11.92 12.51 5.65
N TYR A 437 -10.66 12.34 6.05
CA TYR A 437 -9.77 11.38 5.41
C TYR A 437 -10.17 9.92 5.67
N SER A 438 -10.71 9.61 6.86
CA SER A 438 -11.20 8.25 7.15
C SER A 438 -12.45 7.89 6.35
N TRP A 439 -13.21 8.88 5.88
CA TRP A 439 -14.41 8.67 5.08
C TRP A 439 -14.19 8.84 3.56
N ALA A 440 -13.15 9.57 3.15
CA ALA A 440 -12.77 9.72 1.75
C ALA A 440 -12.54 8.35 1.07
N GLY A 441 -12.96 8.26 -0.19
CA GLY A 441 -12.77 7.07 -1.03
C GLY A 441 -11.30 6.79 -1.33
N GLU A 442 -10.51 7.85 -1.55
CA GLU A 442 -9.06 7.75 -1.68
C GLU A 442 -8.39 7.78 -0.30
N LYS A 443 -7.68 6.69 0.06
CA LYS A 443 -6.93 6.59 1.31
C LYS A 443 -5.53 6.08 1.03
N MET A 444 -4.53 6.89 1.40
CA MET A 444 -3.13 6.63 1.07
C MET A 444 -2.21 7.03 2.24
N PRO A 445 -1.07 6.34 2.45
CA PRO A 445 -0.17 6.61 3.56
C PRO A 445 0.28 8.08 3.69
N TRP A 446 0.58 8.77 2.58
CA TRP A 446 1.10 10.14 2.59
C TRP A 446 0.11 11.18 3.11
N LEU A 447 -1.20 10.93 3.00
CA LEU A 447 -2.23 11.82 3.54
C LEU A 447 -2.21 11.86 5.07
N SER A 448 -1.52 10.91 5.73
CA SER A 448 -1.29 10.94 7.17
C SER A 448 -0.53 12.19 7.64
N LEU A 449 0.25 12.85 6.77
CA LEU A 449 0.90 14.13 7.07
C LEU A 449 -0.11 15.19 7.52
N HIS A 450 -1.22 15.32 6.79
CA HIS A 450 -2.27 16.29 7.09
C HIS A 450 -2.97 15.96 8.41
N VAL A 451 -3.15 14.68 8.73
CA VAL A 451 -3.75 14.26 10.01
C VAL A 451 -2.78 14.46 11.17
N ALA A 452 -1.50 14.16 10.97
CA ALA A 452 -0.44 14.30 11.98
C ALA A 452 -0.11 15.76 12.30
N LEU A 453 -0.22 16.67 11.32
CA LEU A 453 0.16 18.08 11.48
C LEU A 453 -0.49 18.79 12.69
N PRO A 454 -1.82 18.83 12.85
CA PRO A 454 -2.45 19.43 14.02
C PRO A 454 -2.17 18.65 15.32
N ILE A 455 -1.96 17.33 15.24
CA ILE A 455 -1.62 16.48 16.39
C ILE A 455 -0.24 16.85 16.93
N VAL A 456 0.75 17.06 16.06
CA VAL A 456 2.11 17.50 16.43
C VAL A 456 2.09 18.90 17.07
N LEU A 457 1.30 19.83 16.51
CA LEU A 457 1.11 21.16 17.09
C LEU A 457 0.51 21.08 18.50
N TRP A 458 -0.56 20.30 18.68
CA TRP A 458 -1.22 20.14 19.98
C TRP A 458 -0.34 19.39 20.99
N GLY A 459 0.35 18.35 20.53
CA GLY A 459 1.31 17.60 21.34
C GLY A 459 2.46 18.47 21.84
N GLY A 460 3.04 19.30 20.96
CA GLY A 460 4.10 20.23 21.31
C GLY A 460 3.66 21.32 22.28
N HIS A 461 2.46 21.89 22.09
CA HIS A 461 1.86 22.79 23.08
C HIS A 461 1.72 22.12 24.46
N THR A 462 1.17 20.90 24.49
CA THR A 462 0.95 20.17 25.74
C THR A 462 2.28 19.84 26.44
N LEU A 463 3.29 19.41 25.69
CA LEU A 463 4.63 19.16 26.22
C LEU A 463 5.26 20.44 26.79
N GLY A 464 5.13 21.57 26.08
CA GLY A 464 5.59 22.87 26.57
C GLY A 464 4.96 23.26 27.91
N VAL A 465 3.63 23.15 28.02
CA VAL A 465 2.91 23.40 29.28
C VAL A 465 3.39 22.47 30.40
N LEU A 466 3.59 21.18 30.12
CA LEU A 466 4.09 20.24 31.11
C LEU A 466 5.50 20.60 31.59
N ILE A 467 6.38 21.02 30.68
CA ILE A 467 7.75 21.45 31.01
C ILE A 467 7.71 22.72 31.87
N GLU A 468 6.91 23.72 31.50
CA GLU A 468 6.83 24.99 32.21
C GLU A 468 6.18 24.86 33.59
N GLU A 469 5.16 24.01 33.74
CA GLU A 469 4.52 23.80 35.04
C GLU A 469 5.37 22.96 36.00
N THR A 470 6.47 22.34 35.53
CA THR A 470 7.32 21.44 36.33
C THR A 470 8.37 22.20 37.13
N ASP A 471 8.41 21.93 38.44
CA ASP A 471 9.47 22.43 39.31
C ASP A 471 10.75 21.60 39.13
N TRP A 472 11.58 22.04 38.18
CA TRP A 472 12.88 21.43 37.88
C TRP A 472 13.91 21.59 39.00
N THR A 473 13.77 22.64 39.83
CA THR A 473 14.68 22.89 40.97
C THR A 473 14.52 21.80 42.02
N SER A 474 13.29 21.52 42.44
CA SER A 474 12.98 20.44 43.38
C SER A 474 13.38 19.05 42.86
N LEU A 475 13.24 18.79 41.54
CA LEU A 475 13.70 17.52 40.95
C LEU A 475 15.23 17.38 41.01
N ARG A 476 15.97 18.46 40.73
CA ARG A 476 17.44 18.45 40.76
C ARG A 476 17.98 18.29 42.17
N GLU A 477 17.46 19.07 43.13
CA GLU A 477 17.86 19.01 44.54
C GLU A 477 17.47 17.68 45.20
N GLY A 478 16.29 17.17 44.85
CA GLY A 478 15.80 15.86 45.28
C GLY A 478 16.52 14.66 44.66
N ARG A 479 17.59 14.88 43.88
CA ARG A 479 18.37 13.84 43.18
C ARG A 479 17.50 12.91 42.31
N ALA A 480 16.50 13.46 41.62
CA ALA A 480 15.56 12.71 40.79
C ALA A 480 16.22 11.91 39.64
N TRP A 481 17.45 12.22 39.26
CA TRP A 481 18.22 11.46 38.27
C TRP A 481 18.40 9.98 38.68
N TRP A 482 18.47 9.68 39.99
CA TRP A 482 18.62 8.31 40.49
C TRP A 482 17.36 7.46 40.27
N PRO A 483 16.16 7.85 40.75
CA PRO A 483 14.92 7.14 40.43
C PRO A 483 14.58 7.20 38.93
N ALA A 484 15.06 8.21 38.18
CA ALA A 484 14.93 8.24 36.73
C ALA A 484 15.71 7.12 36.04
N LEU A 485 16.98 6.93 36.41
CA LEU A 485 17.83 5.85 35.91
C LEU A 485 17.25 4.48 36.28
N LEU A 486 16.86 4.31 37.54
CA LEU A 486 16.19 3.10 38.02
C LEU A 486 14.87 2.85 37.27
N GLY A 487 14.11 3.90 36.97
CA GLY A 487 12.89 3.83 36.17
C GLY A 487 13.17 3.34 34.75
N LEU A 488 14.21 3.84 34.09
CA LEU A 488 14.63 3.38 32.75
C LEU A 488 15.00 1.89 32.77
N ILE A 489 15.82 1.47 33.73
CA ILE A 489 16.18 0.05 33.93
C ILE A 489 14.91 -0.76 34.20
N GLY A 490 14.01 -0.24 35.05
CA GLY A 490 12.73 -0.86 35.37
C GLY A 490 11.85 -1.05 34.14
N THR A 491 11.81 -0.09 33.22
CA THR A 491 11.08 -0.22 31.95
C THR A 491 11.67 -1.32 31.08
N LEU A 492 12.99 -1.43 30.97
CA LEU A 492 13.63 -2.52 30.21
C LEU A 492 13.34 -3.89 30.83
N VAL A 493 13.41 -3.99 32.16
CA VAL A 493 13.05 -5.21 32.90
C VAL A 493 11.56 -5.54 32.73
N LEU A 494 10.69 -4.54 32.69
CA LEU A 494 9.25 -4.72 32.46
C LEU A 494 8.99 -5.26 31.06
N ILE A 495 9.59 -4.67 30.02
CA ILE A 495 9.49 -5.16 28.63
C ILE A 495 10.01 -6.61 28.53
N ALA A 496 11.17 -6.89 29.13
CA ALA A 496 11.72 -8.25 29.20
C ALA A 496 10.78 -9.22 29.94
N SER A 497 10.08 -8.76 30.98
CA SER A 497 9.09 -9.56 31.70
C SER A 497 7.90 -9.94 30.82
N PHE A 498 7.41 -9.04 29.96
CA PHE A 498 6.32 -9.36 29.03
C PHE A 498 6.71 -10.46 28.02
N SER A 499 7.97 -10.48 27.58
CA SER A 499 8.50 -11.54 26.71
C SER A 499 8.62 -12.91 27.40
N ALA A 500 8.68 -12.93 28.74
CA ALA A 500 8.86 -14.15 29.53
C ALA A 500 7.59 -14.62 30.26
N LEU A 501 6.45 -13.96 30.04
CA LEU A 501 5.16 -14.30 30.66
C LEU A 501 4.85 -15.81 30.50
N PRO A 502 4.70 -16.56 31.61
CA PRO A 502 4.51 -18.00 31.56
C PRO A 502 3.14 -18.38 31.01
N VAL A 503 3.07 -19.50 30.29
CA VAL A 503 1.80 -20.14 29.90
C VAL A 503 1.30 -20.94 31.11
N LEU A 504 0.00 -20.85 31.41
CA LEU A 504 -0.62 -21.63 32.49
C LEU A 504 -0.55 -23.12 32.14
N GLY A 505 0.24 -23.89 32.90
CA GLY A 505 0.47 -25.33 32.69
C GLY A 505 1.97 -25.68 32.65
N ILE A 506 2.46 -26.48 33.61
CA ILE A 506 3.86 -26.93 33.64
C ILE A 506 3.96 -28.23 32.84
N GLU A 507 4.04 -28.11 31.51
CA GLU A 507 4.12 -29.27 30.61
C GLU A 507 5.53 -29.48 29.99
N SER A 508 6.45 -28.53 30.17
CA SER A 508 7.81 -28.62 29.61
C SER A 508 8.88 -27.86 30.41
N VAL A 509 10.14 -28.26 30.23
CA VAL A 509 11.33 -27.57 30.81
C VAL A 509 11.45 -26.13 30.31
N ASP A 510 11.02 -25.85 29.07
CA ASP A 510 10.99 -24.50 28.51
C ASP A 510 9.98 -23.59 29.21
N ASN A 511 8.82 -24.12 29.61
CA ASN A 511 7.85 -23.37 30.40
C ASN A 511 8.37 -23.08 31.81
N LEU A 512 9.10 -24.03 32.43
CA LEU A 512 9.75 -23.82 33.72
C LEU A 512 10.84 -22.73 33.64
N ASN A 513 11.69 -22.77 32.61
CA ASN A 513 12.72 -21.76 32.38
C ASN A 513 12.12 -20.37 32.13
N ARG A 514 11.01 -20.29 31.38
CA ARG A 514 10.26 -19.03 31.18
C ARG A 514 9.70 -18.49 32.49
N ALA A 515 9.04 -19.34 33.28
CA ALA A 515 8.51 -18.96 34.58
C ALA A 515 9.60 -18.48 35.55
N ALA A 516 10.76 -19.15 35.58
CA ALA A 516 11.91 -18.74 36.39
C ALA A 516 12.46 -17.37 35.97
N ARG A 517 12.63 -17.12 34.66
CA ARG A 517 13.05 -15.80 34.15
C ARG A 517 12.03 -14.72 34.51
N TRP A 518 10.74 -15.00 34.34
CA TRP A 518 9.67 -14.06 34.69
C TRP A 518 9.67 -13.69 36.17
N LEU A 519 9.81 -14.68 37.06
CA LEU A 519 9.95 -14.44 38.50
C LEU A 519 11.20 -13.61 38.81
N GLY A 520 12.33 -13.89 38.14
CA GLY A 520 13.55 -13.08 38.25
C GLY A 520 13.34 -11.62 37.88
N TYR A 521 12.61 -11.36 36.78
CA TYR A 521 12.24 -10.00 36.40
C TYR A 521 11.31 -9.33 37.42
N LEU A 522 10.35 -10.06 37.99
CA LEU A 522 9.47 -9.53 39.03
C LEU A 522 10.25 -9.13 40.30
N VAL A 523 11.19 -9.97 40.74
CA VAL A 523 12.10 -9.66 41.85
C VAL A 523 12.94 -8.42 41.53
N ALA A 524 13.48 -8.32 40.31
CA ALA A 524 14.23 -7.15 39.88
C ALA A 524 13.38 -5.87 39.89
N LEU A 525 12.12 -5.92 39.45
CA LEU A 525 11.18 -4.78 39.52
C LEU A 525 10.90 -4.35 40.97
N VAL A 526 10.70 -5.30 41.88
CA VAL A 526 10.51 -5.02 43.31
C VAL A 526 11.76 -4.37 43.90
N MET A 527 12.95 -4.86 43.57
CA MET A 527 14.23 -4.28 44.00
C MET A 527 14.40 -2.85 43.47
N ILE A 528 14.11 -2.61 42.19
CA ILE A 528 14.16 -1.28 41.58
C ILE A 528 13.20 -0.31 42.28
N ALA A 529 11.96 -0.75 42.54
CA ALA A 529 10.97 0.04 43.27
C ALA A 529 11.45 0.34 44.70
N TYR A 530 12.01 -0.64 45.41
CA TYR A 530 12.58 -0.48 46.75
C TYR A 530 13.73 0.54 46.77
N LEU A 531 14.64 0.49 45.78
CA LEU A 531 15.78 1.41 45.67
C LEU A 531 15.35 2.83 45.28
N ALA A 532 14.29 2.98 44.49
CA ALA A 532 13.74 4.28 44.10
C ALA A 532 12.90 4.92 45.23
N TRP A 533 12.26 4.10 46.08
CA TRP A 533 11.25 4.50 47.05
C TRP A 533 11.67 5.65 47.99
N PRO A 534 12.87 5.66 48.61
CA PRO A 534 13.27 6.73 49.52
C PRO A 534 13.31 8.09 48.83
N THR A 535 13.74 8.11 47.57
CA THR A 535 13.85 9.35 46.78
C THR A 535 12.47 9.81 46.30
N LEU A 536 11.65 8.89 45.78
CA LEU A 536 10.28 9.18 45.35
C LEU A 536 9.41 9.71 46.51
N ARG A 537 9.55 9.12 47.71
CA ARG A 537 8.83 9.60 48.90
C ARG A 537 9.23 11.02 49.29
N ARG A 538 10.50 11.41 49.12
CA ARG A 538 10.97 12.79 49.38
C ARG A 538 10.45 13.79 48.36
N LEU A 539 10.41 13.40 47.08
CA LEU A 539 9.87 14.23 45.99
C LEU A 539 8.34 14.42 46.11
N GLY A 540 7.65 13.48 46.77
CA GLY A 540 6.19 13.48 46.88
C GLY A 540 5.52 12.97 45.59
N PHE A 541 4.22 12.67 45.71
CA PHE A 541 3.46 12.00 44.65
C PHE A 541 3.42 12.80 43.34
N ARG A 542 3.18 14.12 43.40
CA ARG A 542 3.02 14.96 42.20
C ARG A 542 4.31 15.02 41.36
N LEU A 543 5.46 15.27 41.97
CA LEU A 543 6.74 15.31 41.26
C LEU A 543 7.18 13.92 40.82
N SER A 544 6.91 12.88 41.61
CA SER A 544 7.18 11.48 41.22
C SER A 544 6.36 11.07 39.99
N ALA A 545 5.07 11.43 39.94
CA ALA A 545 4.21 11.17 38.79
C ALA A 545 4.68 11.94 37.54
N ARG A 546 5.14 13.19 37.70
CA ARG A 546 5.75 13.95 36.59
C ARG A 546 7.05 13.33 36.10
N LEU A 547 7.90 12.87 37.01
CA LEU A 547 9.13 12.16 36.65
C LEU A 547 8.82 10.90 35.83
N ALA A 548 7.87 10.08 36.29
CA ALA A 548 7.43 8.89 35.57
C ALA A 548 6.86 9.24 34.18
N LEU A 549 6.07 10.33 34.08
CA LEU A 549 5.55 10.82 32.80
C LEU A 549 6.68 11.24 31.85
N PHE A 550 7.67 12.02 32.30
CA PHE A 550 8.79 12.42 31.46
C PHE A 550 9.68 11.24 31.04
N LEU A 551 9.85 10.23 31.88
CA LEU A 551 10.52 8.99 31.52
C LEU A 551 9.77 8.24 30.41
N LEU A 552 8.44 8.12 30.54
CA LEU A 552 7.59 7.52 29.51
C LEU A 552 7.69 8.30 28.20
N LEU A 553 7.54 9.63 28.24
CA LEU A 553 7.64 10.48 27.05
C LEU A 553 9.04 10.42 26.41
N GLY A 554 10.10 10.34 27.21
CA GLY A 554 11.47 10.15 26.72
C GLY A 554 11.67 8.80 26.03
N LEU A 555 11.11 7.72 26.59
CA LEU A 555 11.10 6.40 25.96
C LEU A 555 10.35 6.44 24.62
N LEU A 556 9.16 7.04 24.60
CA LEU A 556 8.38 7.20 23.37
C LEU A 556 9.15 8.03 22.33
N ALA A 557 9.84 9.10 22.73
CA ALA A 557 10.69 9.89 21.83
C ALA A 557 11.85 9.06 21.25
N LEU A 558 12.49 8.21 22.05
CA LEU A 558 13.53 7.29 21.55
C LEU A 558 12.96 6.30 20.54
N PHE A 559 11.78 5.74 20.79
CA PHE A 559 11.10 4.88 19.82
C PHE A 559 10.70 5.65 18.55
N SER A 560 10.23 6.89 18.66
CA SER A 560 9.92 7.73 17.50
C SER A 560 11.15 7.97 16.64
N VAL A 561 12.28 8.35 17.25
CA VAL A 561 13.56 8.52 16.52
C VAL A 561 13.97 7.20 15.86
N ARG A 562 13.86 6.08 16.57
CA ARG A 562 14.24 4.77 16.03
C ARG A 562 13.37 4.37 14.85
N TYR A 563 12.04 4.49 14.92
CA TYR A 563 11.18 4.16 13.79
C TYR A 563 11.31 5.14 12.64
N ALA A 564 11.54 6.43 12.93
CA ALA A 564 11.87 7.39 11.89
C ALA A 564 13.14 6.98 11.14
N PHE A 565 14.15 6.47 11.86
CA PHE A 565 15.39 5.97 11.28
C PHE A 565 15.15 4.69 10.46
N ILE A 566 14.48 3.69 11.02
CA ILE A 566 14.20 2.42 10.33
C ILE A 566 13.44 2.67 9.02
N ALA A 567 12.31 3.37 9.09
CA ALA A 567 11.47 3.62 7.92
C ALA A 567 12.15 4.49 6.84
N SER A 568 13.09 5.36 7.22
CA SER A 568 13.73 6.31 6.29
C SER A 568 15.08 5.84 5.72
N TYR A 569 15.80 4.97 6.43
CA TYR A 569 17.18 4.60 6.08
C TYR A 569 17.44 3.10 6.05
N GLU A 570 16.85 2.32 6.95
CA GLU A 570 17.10 0.87 7.02
C GLU A 570 16.21 0.13 6.01
N HIS A 571 14.91 0.45 6.01
CA HIS A 571 13.92 -0.09 5.09
C HIS A 571 13.47 0.95 4.06
N GLY A 572 14.30 1.97 3.81
CA GLY A 572 13.91 3.10 2.95
C GLY A 572 13.54 2.69 1.52
N ASP A 573 14.07 1.58 1.02
CA ASP A 573 13.89 1.02 -0.32
C ASP A 573 13.15 -0.34 -0.35
N VAL A 574 12.70 -0.84 0.81
CA VAL A 574 11.97 -2.11 0.96
C VAL A 574 10.65 -1.87 1.69
N ALA A 575 9.54 -2.39 1.18
CA ALA A 575 8.17 -2.09 1.68
C ALA A 575 7.80 -2.80 3.01
N GLU A 576 8.70 -2.83 4.00
CA GLU A 576 8.48 -3.44 5.31
C GLU A 576 7.71 -2.53 6.29
N ASP A 577 7.53 -1.26 5.93
CA ASP A 577 6.79 -0.27 6.71
C ASP A 577 5.49 0.14 6.00
N MET A 578 4.41 0.29 6.77
CA MET A 578 3.08 0.69 6.27
C MET A 578 3.02 2.16 5.77
N LEU A 579 4.08 2.96 6.03
CA LEU A 579 4.29 4.25 5.35
C LEU A 579 4.60 4.08 3.86
N ILE A 580 4.92 2.87 3.42
CA ILE A 580 5.26 2.53 2.05
C ILE A 580 4.04 1.84 1.43
N TYR A 581 3.32 2.53 0.55
CA TYR A 581 2.18 1.94 -0.16
C TYR A 581 2.65 0.88 -1.15
N THR A 582 3.42 1.33 -2.13
CA THR A 582 4.16 0.51 -3.09
C THR A 582 5.60 1.02 -3.08
N GLN A 583 6.58 0.28 -3.59
CA GLN A 583 7.95 0.77 -3.74
C GLN A 583 8.63 0.04 -4.88
N THR A 584 9.28 0.79 -5.76
CA THR A 584 10.18 0.22 -6.77
C THR A 584 11.36 -0.45 -6.07
N THR A 585 11.69 -1.67 -6.49
CA THR A 585 12.76 -2.44 -5.85
C THR A 585 14.15 -1.92 -6.22
N PRO A 586 15.18 -2.23 -5.41
CA PRO A 586 16.58 -1.97 -5.76
C PRO A 586 17.03 -2.64 -7.06
N ASP A 587 16.41 -3.78 -7.43
CA ASP A 587 16.70 -4.53 -8.66
C ASP A 587 16.66 -3.63 -9.89
N VAL A 588 15.68 -2.71 -9.99
CA VAL A 588 15.56 -1.77 -11.11
C VAL A 588 16.80 -0.89 -11.23
N THR A 589 17.29 -0.31 -10.12
CA THR A 589 18.49 0.54 -10.15
C THR A 589 19.75 -0.25 -10.48
N ALA A 590 19.82 -1.53 -10.11
CA ALA A 590 20.93 -2.40 -10.44
C ALA A 590 20.95 -2.72 -11.94
N ILE A 591 19.81 -3.12 -12.49
CA ILE A 591 19.65 -3.43 -13.92
C ILE A 591 19.90 -2.19 -14.78
N MET A 592 19.42 -1.02 -14.36
CA MET A 592 19.65 0.21 -15.09
C MET A 592 21.14 0.56 -15.19
N ARG A 593 21.92 0.37 -14.11
CA ARG A 593 23.38 0.52 -14.13
C ARG A 593 24.06 -0.48 -15.08
N GLU A 594 23.54 -1.70 -15.16
CA GLU A 594 24.03 -2.71 -16.12
C GLU A 594 23.71 -2.33 -17.57
N ILE A 595 22.49 -1.86 -17.84
CA ILE A 595 22.05 -1.39 -19.16
C ILE A 595 22.87 -0.17 -19.61
N GLU A 596 23.15 0.78 -18.71
CA GLU A 596 24.03 1.91 -18.99
C GLU A 596 25.46 1.46 -19.34
N SER A 597 26.04 0.55 -18.55
CA SER A 597 27.36 -0.02 -18.85
C SER A 597 27.38 -0.78 -20.18
N LEU A 598 26.30 -1.51 -20.49
CA LEU A 598 26.16 -2.22 -21.75
C LEU A 598 26.09 -1.26 -22.93
N SER A 599 25.27 -0.20 -22.83
CA SER A 599 25.15 0.83 -23.86
C SER A 599 26.50 1.50 -24.14
N GLU A 600 27.23 1.87 -23.09
CA GLU A 600 28.56 2.48 -23.21
C GLU A 600 29.54 1.58 -23.96
N ARG A 601 29.54 0.27 -23.68
CA ARG A 601 30.43 -0.70 -24.37
C ARG A 601 30.02 -0.96 -25.82
N MET A 602 28.73 -0.92 -26.12
CA MET A 602 28.19 -1.30 -27.43
C MET A 602 28.20 -0.14 -28.42
N VAL A 603 27.86 1.08 -27.98
CA VAL A 603 27.69 2.25 -28.84
C VAL A 603 28.47 3.48 -28.37
N GLY A 604 29.20 3.43 -27.25
CA GLY A 604 30.01 4.55 -26.75
C GLY A 604 29.20 5.69 -26.14
N GLY A 605 27.99 5.38 -25.65
CA GLY A 605 27.05 6.34 -25.06
C GLY A 605 25.71 5.70 -24.75
N GLN A 606 24.66 6.51 -24.57
CA GLN A 606 23.29 6.07 -24.26
C GLN A 606 22.40 5.87 -25.51
N ASP A 607 22.98 5.75 -26.70
CA ASP A 607 22.25 5.62 -27.97
C ASP A 607 21.69 4.21 -28.23
N MET A 608 21.90 3.24 -27.33
CA MET A 608 21.42 1.87 -27.53
C MET A 608 19.89 1.81 -27.49
N PRO A 609 19.22 1.17 -28.48
CA PRO A 609 17.79 0.97 -28.44
C PRO A 609 17.38 0.06 -27.27
N ILE A 610 16.39 0.48 -26.49
CA ILE A 610 15.86 -0.29 -25.36
C ILE A 610 14.33 -0.28 -25.47
N ALA A 611 13.73 -1.46 -25.50
CA ALA A 611 12.27 -1.60 -25.58
C ALA A 611 11.68 -1.89 -24.20
N PHE A 612 10.52 -1.30 -23.90
CA PHE A 612 9.78 -1.57 -22.67
C PHE A 612 8.26 -1.46 -22.86
N ASP A 613 7.50 -2.19 -22.04
CA ASP A 613 6.03 -2.27 -22.11
C ASP A 613 5.32 -1.22 -21.23
N ASP A 614 3.98 -1.24 -21.22
CA ASP A 614 3.17 -0.35 -20.38
C ASP A 614 3.28 -0.68 -18.87
N PHE A 615 3.42 -1.97 -18.52
CA PHE A 615 3.54 -2.39 -17.13
C PHE A 615 4.83 -1.89 -16.46
N THR A 616 5.95 -1.92 -17.17
CA THR A 616 7.26 -1.46 -16.66
C THR A 616 7.52 0.03 -16.88
N SER A 617 6.64 0.71 -17.62
CA SER A 617 6.79 2.12 -18.03
C SER A 617 7.17 3.05 -16.88
N TRP A 618 6.56 2.88 -15.71
CA TRP A 618 6.92 3.59 -14.48
C TRP A 618 7.52 2.57 -13.50
N PRO A 619 8.83 2.63 -13.24
CA PRO A 619 9.65 3.85 -13.24
C PRO A 619 10.60 4.04 -14.43
N LEU A 620 10.54 3.19 -15.46
CA LEU A 620 11.53 3.19 -16.54
C LEU A 620 11.61 4.48 -17.35
N TRP A 621 10.53 5.25 -17.49
CA TRP A 621 10.56 6.57 -18.14
C TRP A 621 11.61 7.50 -17.52
N TRP A 622 11.72 7.50 -16.18
CA TRP A 622 12.73 8.26 -15.48
C TRP A 622 14.14 7.71 -15.72
N TYR A 623 14.34 6.40 -15.56
CA TYR A 623 15.68 5.83 -15.67
C TYR A 623 16.20 5.78 -17.12
N LEU A 624 15.31 5.69 -18.11
CA LEU A 624 15.62 5.74 -19.53
C LEU A 624 15.53 7.15 -20.13
N ARG A 625 15.39 8.20 -19.30
CA ARG A 625 15.20 9.59 -19.78
C ARG A 625 16.31 10.05 -20.71
N HIS A 626 17.55 9.64 -20.44
CA HIS A 626 18.73 10.01 -21.24
C HIS A 626 19.00 9.09 -22.44
N PHE A 627 18.22 8.02 -22.62
CA PHE A 627 18.28 7.17 -23.80
C PHE A 627 17.37 7.74 -24.90
N PRO A 628 17.92 8.31 -25.99
CA PRO A 628 17.11 8.93 -27.05
C PRO A 628 16.38 7.89 -27.91
N ASN A 629 16.92 6.68 -28.02
CA ASN A 629 16.40 5.61 -28.90
C ASN A 629 15.56 4.56 -28.13
N LYS A 630 15.02 4.91 -26.96
CA LYS A 630 14.09 4.04 -26.22
C LYS A 630 12.78 3.83 -27.01
N ILE A 631 12.21 2.64 -26.91
CA ILE A 631 11.03 2.21 -27.67
C ILE A 631 9.94 1.80 -26.66
N TYR A 632 8.82 2.51 -26.67
CA TYR A 632 7.64 2.13 -25.91
C TYR A 632 6.73 1.23 -26.75
N VAL A 633 6.45 0.02 -26.26
CA VAL A 633 5.78 -1.04 -27.03
C VAL A 633 4.30 -1.22 -26.64
N GLY A 634 3.89 -0.75 -25.46
CA GLY A 634 2.52 -0.95 -24.94
C GLY A 634 2.24 -2.41 -24.54
N ASN A 635 0.97 -2.80 -24.50
CA ASN A 635 0.51 -4.15 -24.09
C ASN A 635 0.17 -5.10 -25.25
N GLN A 636 0.23 -4.64 -26.50
CA GLN A 636 -0.05 -5.46 -27.69
C GLN A 636 1.03 -5.25 -28.74
N LEU A 637 1.70 -6.34 -29.13
CA LEU A 637 2.71 -6.32 -30.18
C LEU A 637 2.07 -6.43 -31.56
N ASN A 638 2.29 -5.42 -32.41
CA ASN A 638 2.11 -5.53 -33.86
C ASN A 638 3.43 -5.84 -34.60
N GLU A 639 4.59 -5.51 -34.02
CA GLU A 639 5.93 -5.76 -34.58
C GLU A 639 6.97 -6.01 -33.49
N VAL A 640 7.97 -6.85 -33.76
CA VAL A 640 9.07 -7.18 -32.82
C VAL A 640 10.05 -6.02 -32.71
N PRO A 641 10.32 -5.46 -31.51
CA PRO A 641 11.38 -4.48 -31.34
C PRO A 641 12.75 -5.13 -31.62
N SER A 642 13.51 -4.62 -32.58
CA SER A 642 14.89 -5.05 -32.87
C SER A 642 15.91 -4.55 -31.83
N ALA A 643 15.48 -4.33 -30.60
CA ALA A 643 16.27 -3.73 -29.52
C ALA A 643 17.17 -4.78 -28.85
N PRO A 644 18.46 -4.46 -28.60
CA PRO A 644 19.35 -5.30 -27.79
C PRO A 644 18.79 -5.74 -26.43
N VAL A 645 17.99 -4.87 -25.80
CA VAL A 645 17.38 -5.06 -24.49
C VAL A 645 15.88 -4.84 -24.58
N VAL A 646 15.10 -5.78 -24.06
CA VAL A 646 13.64 -5.67 -23.92
C VAL A 646 13.24 -5.92 -22.47
N LEU A 647 12.44 -5.03 -21.90
CA LEU A 647 11.94 -5.08 -20.53
C LEU A 647 10.42 -5.29 -20.57
N VAL A 648 9.92 -6.40 -20.02
CA VAL A 648 8.49 -6.75 -20.09
C VAL A 648 7.99 -7.14 -18.71
N GLY A 649 6.85 -6.60 -18.29
CA GLY A 649 6.19 -7.03 -17.06
C GLY A 649 5.75 -8.49 -17.15
N LEU A 650 5.81 -9.24 -16.05
CA LEU A 650 5.39 -10.65 -16.10
C LEU A 650 3.93 -10.82 -16.53
N GLU A 651 3.06 -9.86 -16.16
CA GLU A 651 1.65 -9.82 -16.55
C GLU A 651 1.45 -9.71 -18.07
N ASN A 652 2.40 -9.07 -18.75
CA ASN A 652 2.39 -8.85 -20.20
C ASN A 652 3.35 -9.78 -20.94
N GLU A 653 3.99 -10.75 -20.27
CA GLU A 653 5.10 -11.49 -20.88
C GLU A 653 4.62 -12.48 -21.95
N GLU A 654 3.46 -13.10 -21.74
CA GLU A 654 2.94 -14.17 -22.58
C GLU A 654 2.82 -13.78 -24.07
N PRO A 655 2.25 -12.61 -24.44
CA PRO A 655 2.21 -12.15 -25.83
C PRO A 655 3.59 -11.85 -26.45
N PHE A 656 4.61 -11.56 -25.63
CA PHE A 656 5.96 -11.20 -26.09
C PHE A 656 6.86 -12.42 -26.31
N ARG A 657 6.63 -13.53 -25.57
CA ARG A 657 7.46 -14.74 -25.60
C ARG A 657 7.73 -15.31 -27.01
N PRO A 658 6.75 -15.40 -27.94
CA PRO A 658 7.00 -15.94 -29.28
C PRO A 658 8.03 -15.16 -30.08
N TYR A 659 8.21 -13.87 -29.77
CA TYR A 659 9.07 -12.95 -30.50
C TYR A 659 10.46 -12.77 -29.86
N LEU A 660 10.65 -13.27 -28.64
CA LEU A 660 11.88 -13.10 -27.85
C LEU A 660 12.70 -14.40 -27.72
N THR A 661 12.53 -15.34 -28.65
CA THR A 661 13.22 -16.65 -28.65
C THR A 661 14.75 -16.54 -28.78
N ASP A 662 15.23 -15.52 -29.49
CA ASP A 662 16.66 -15.21 -29.66
C ASP A 662 17.28 -14.41 -28.50
N TYR A 663 16.55 -14.25 -27.39
CA TYR A 663 17.00 -13.51 -26.21
C TYR A 663 17.28 -14.46 -25.03
N ILE A 664 18.09 -13.97 -24.10
CA ILE A 664 18.34 -14.55 -22.79
C ILE A 664 17.39 -13.83 -21.82
N ARG A 665 16.51 -14.60 -21.18
CA ARG A 665 15.54 -14.10 -20.20
C ARG A 665 16.10 -14.15 -18.79
N GLN A 666 15.96 -13.08 -18.03
CA GLN A 666 16.20 -13.03 -16.59
C GLN A 666 15.07 -12.30 -15.88
N GLN A 667 14.59 -12.83 -14.76
CA GLN A 667 13.49 -12.25 -14.00
C GLN A 667 14.01 -11.44 -12.82
N TYR A 668 13.34 -10.32 -12.58
CA TYR A 668 13.62 -9.39 -11.50
C TYR A 668 12.33 -8.86 -10.90
N ARG A 669 12.41 -8.29 -9.72
CA ARG A 669 11.25 -7.68 -9.06
C ARG A 669 11.14 -6.24 -9.53
N LEU A 670 9.93 -5.78 -9.85
CA LEU A 670 9.68 -4.41 -10.27
C LEU A 670 9.27 -3.55 -9.07
N ARG A 671 8.27 -4.02 -8.29
CA ARG A 671 7.71 -3.30 -7.13
C ARG A 671 7.35 -4.25 -5.99
N TRP A 672 7.39 -3.71 -4.77
CA TRP A 672 6.87 -4.33 -3.56
C TRP A 672 5.81 -3.48 -2.86
N TRP A 673 4.97 -4.11 -2.04
CA TRP A 673 4.06 -3.42 -1.13
C TRP A 673 3.93 -4.15 0.21
N PHE A 674 3.54 -3.39 1.23
CA PHE A 674 3.33 -3.89 2.59
C PHE A 674 2.15 -4.88 2.63
N PRO A 675 2.25 -6.02 3.35
CA PRO A 675 1.15 -6.98 3.51
C PRO A 675 -0.10 -6.34 4.14
N GLU A 676 -1.28 -6.51 3.53
CA GLU A 676 -2.50 -5.81 3.93
C GLU A 676 -3.35 -6.55 4.98
N ASP A 677 -2.73 -7.37 5.84
CA ASP A 677 -3.41 -8.20 6.86
C ASP A 677 -4.27 -7.39 7.85
N TYR A 678 -4.02 -6.08 7.98
CA TYR A 678 -4.83 -5.18 8.80
C TYR A 678 -6.25 -4.99 8.25
N ARG A 679 -6.51 -5.32 6.97
CA ARG A 679 -7.84 -5.23 6.36
C ARG A 679 -8.80 -6.29 6.86
N ASP A 680 -8.29 -7.47 7.20
CA ASP A 680 -9.09 -8.59 7.71
C ASP A 680 -9.56 -8.39 9.16
N ALA A 681 -9.23 -7.24 9.77
CA ALA A 681 -9.82 -6.87 11.03
C ALA A 681 -11.31 -6.57 10.84
N ASP A 682 -12.15 -7.35 11.52
CA ASP A 682 -13.63 -7.30 11.64
C ASP A 682 -14.18 -5.96 12.23
N LEU A 683 -13.38 -4.89 12.12
CA LEU A 683 -13.66 -3.51 12.48
C LEU A 683 -14.45 -2.77 11.38
N GLU A 684 -14.59 -3.34 10.18
CA GLU A 684 -15.42 -2.74 9.12
C GLU A 684 -16.89 -2.65 9.53
N ASN A 685 -17.38 -3.64 10.29
CA ASN A 685 -18.76 -3.71 10.78
C ASN A 685 -18.96 -3.09 12.17
N LEU A 686 -18.04 -2.27 12.69
CA LEU A 686 -18.11 -1.81 14.08
C LEU A 686 -19.29 -0.86 14.36
N TRP A 687 -19.73 -0.10 13.36
CA TRP A 687 -20.72 0.96 13.52
C TRP A 687 -22.17 0.43 13.50
N GLY A 688 -23.00 0.88 14.45
CA GLY A 688 -24.41 0.49 14.57
C GLY A 688 -24.95 0.64 16.00
N LEU A 689 -26.24 0.31 16.20
CA LEU A 689 -26.91 0.38 17.52
C LEU A 689 -26.28 -0.53 18.60
N ASP A 690 -25.48 -1.52 18.19
CA ASP A 690 -24.83 -2.53 19.04
C ASP A 690 -23.33 -2.27 19.26
N PHE A 691 -22.86 -1.04 18.99
CA PHE A 691 -21.44 -0.65 19.03
C PHE A 691 -20.69 -1.14 20.28
N LEU A 692 -21.27 -0.96 21.48
CA LEU A 692 -20.62 -1.34 22.74
C LEU A 692 -20.37 -2.85 22.84
N ASN A 693 -21.31 -3.67 22.37
CA ASN A 693 -21.18 -5.13 22.38
C ASN A 693 -20.13 -5.60 21.35
N ARG A 694 -20.13 -5.01 20.15
CA ARG A 694 -19.12 -5.28 19.11
C ARG A 694 -17.72 -4.87 19.54
N LEU A 695 -17.59 -3.70 20.18
CA LEU A 695 -16.35 -3.23 20.78
C LEU A 695 -15.86 -4.18 21.88
N GLY A 696 -16.75 -4.69 22.73
CA GLY A 696 -16.44 -5.72 23.72
C GLY A 696 -15.83 -6.98 23.09
N GLY A 697 -16.47 -7.52 22.05
CA GLY A 697 -15.94 -8.69 21.33
C GLY A 697 -14.58 -8.45 20.67
N VAL A 698 -14.32 -7.26 20.15
CA VAL A 698 -13.00 -6.88 19.63
C VAL A 698 -11.96 -6.83 20.74
N LEU A 699 -12.28 -6.20 21.88
CA LEU A 699 -11.38 -6.13 23.04
C LEU A 699 -11.07 -7.53 23.58
N ASP A 700 -12.04 -8.43 23.62
CA ASP A 700 -11.84 -9.82 24.04
C ASP A 700 -10.92 -10.58 23.08
N ARG A 701 -11.07 -10.39 21.76
CA ARG A 701 -10.16 -10.99 20.75
C ARG A 701 -8.74 -10.43 20.84
N ILE A 702 -8.60 -9.12 21.07
CA ILE A 702 -7.30 -8.51 21.33
C ILE A 702 -6.70 -9.10 22.61
N ALA A 703 -7.49 -9.23 23.68
CA ALA A 703 -7.05 -9.83 24.93
C ALA A 703 -6.61 -11.30 24.73
N GLN A 704 -7.38 -12.10 23.99
CA GLN A 704 -7.03 -13.48 23.65
C GLN A 704 -5.76 -13.54 22.79
N SER A 705 -5.60 -12.64 21.82
CA SER A 705 -4.39 -12.55 20.98
C SER A 705 -3.16 -12.12 21.79
N LEU A 706 -3.33 -11.28 22.82
CA LEU A 706 -2.29 -10.93 23.79
C LEU A 706 -2.00 -12.08 24.77
N LEU A 707 -2.87 -13.07 24.93
CA LEU A 707 -2.60 -14.25 25.74
C LEU A 707 -1.83 -15.32 24.96
N ASP A 708 -2.02 -15.39 23.64
CA ASP A 708 -1.29 -16.29 22.73
C ASP A 708 0.22 -15.96 22.69
N PRO A 709 1.12 -16.89 23.07
CA PRO A 709 2.57 -16.68 23.04
C PRO A 709 3.15 -16.43 21.65
N GLN A 710 2.62 -17.07 20.61
CA GLN A 710 3.16 -16.94 19.25
C GLN A 710 2.78 -15.59 18.65
N ARG A 711 1.51 -15.19 18.78
CA ARG A 711 1.04 -13.86 18.35
C ARG A 711 1.73 -12.73 19.11
N ARG A 712 1.99 -12.89 20.42
CA ARG A 712 2.80 -11.93 21.18
C ARG A 712 4.23 -11.82 20.68
N ALA A 713 4.87 -12.95 20.37
CA ALA A 713 6.23 -12.95 19.84
C ALA A 713 6.28 -12.27 18.46
N SER A 714 5.33 -12.57 17.59
CA SER A 714 5.11 -11.92 16.30
C SER A 714 4.90 -10.41 16.44
N LEU A 715 3.91 -9.98 17.22
CA LEU A 715 3.63 -8.57 17.46
C LEU A 715 4.84 -7.86 18.09
N GLY A 716 5.56 -8.52 18.98
CA GLY A 716 6.81 -8.01 19.55
C GLY A 716 7.91 -7.84 18.52
N ARG A 717 8.08 -8.80 17.60
CA ARG A 717 9.03 -8.70 16.48
C ARG A 717 8.66 -7.58 15.52
N PHE A 718 7.38 -7.41 15.19
CA PHE A 718 6.94 -6.31 14.35
C PHE A 718 7.08 -4.94 15.04
N LEU A 719 6.57 -4.79 16.27
CA LEU A 719 6.65 -3.52 16.98
C LEU A 719 8.10 -3.15 17.25
N ILE A 720 8.95 -4.07 17.72
CA ILE A 720 10.34 -3.77 18.03
C ILE A 720 11.17 -3.76 16.75
N TYR A 721 11.21 -4.80 15.95
CA TYR A 721 12.16 -4.93 14.83
C TYR A 721 11.59 -4.61 13.44
N ARG A 722 10.28 -4.31 13.33
CA ARG A 722 9.58 -4.18 12.03
C ARG A 722 9.64 -5.43 11.16
N GLU A 723 9.94 -6.58 11.78
CA GLU A 723 9.93 -7.87 11.09
C GLU A 723 8.50 -8.33 10.81
N LEU A 724 8.22 -8.63 9.55
CA LEU A 724 6.94 -9.14 9.07
C LEU A 724 6.89 -10.67 9.16
N ASP A 725 5.72 -11.23 9.48
CA ASP A 725 5.52 -12.68 9.42
C ASP A 725 5.21 -13.16 7.98
N ASN A 726 4.58 -12.29 7.18
CA ASN A 726 4.22 -12.56 5.80
C ASN A 726 5.23 -11.92 4.82
N PRO A 727 5.55 -12.57 3.69
CA PRO A 727 6.40 -11.97 2.67
C PRO A 727 5.72 -10.75 2.06
N LEU A 728 6.53 -9.83 1.53
CA LEU A 728 6.04 -8.65 0.80
C LEU A 728 5.26 -9.10 -0.45
N GLY A 729 4.18 -8.38 -0.76
CA GLY A 729 3.56 -8.51 -2.08
C GLY A 729 4.53 -7.97 -3.14
N SER A 730 4.62 -8.64 -4.29
CA SER A 730 5.51 -8.22 -5.38
C SER A 730 4.84 -8.22 -6.75
N SER A 731 5.30 -7.32 -7.59
CA SER A 731 5.11 -7.40 -9.04
C SER A 731 6.48 -7.47 -9.69
N ASP A 732 6.60 -8.31 -10.71
CA ASP A 732 7.89 -8.70 -11.29
C ASP A 732 7.94 -8.36 -12.79
N PHE A 733 9.15 -8.34 -13.34
CA PHE A 733 9.39 -8.12 -14.76
C PHE A 733 10.56 -8.98 -15.27
N ALA A 734 10.61 -9.17 -16.58
CA ALA A 734 11.66 -9.90 -17.28
C ALA A 734 12.54 -8.96 -18.09
N LEU A 735 13.86 -9.09 -17.92
CA LEU A 735 14.90 -8.58 -18.79
C LEU A 735 15.18 -9.62 -19.87
N TYR A 736 15.07 -9.21 -21.13
CA TYR A 736 15.50 -9.99 -22.28
C TYR A 736 16.71 -9.33 -22.92
N LEU A 737 17.82 -10.05 -22.94
CA LEU A 737 19.07 -9.61 -23.59
C LEU A 737 19.32 -10.44 -24.84
N ARG A 738 19.50 -9.79 -26.00
CA ARG A 738 19.70 -10.50 -27.27
C ARG A 738 20.99 -11.33 -27.24
N ARG A 739 20.94 -12.59 -27.70
CA ARG A 739 22.04 -13.56 -27.55
C ARG A 739 23.37 -13.10 -28.20
N ASP A 740 23.30 -12.39 -29.33
CA ASP A 740 24.47 -11.82 -30.02
C ASP A 740 25.19 -10.73 -29.21
N VAL A 741 24.46 -10.05 -28.34
CA VAL A 741 24.98 -9.01 -27.43
C VAL A 741 25.56 -9.64 -26.17
N ALA A 742 24.86 -10.62 -25.59
CA ALA A 742 25.34 -11.39 -24.44
C ALA A 742 26.70 -12.07 -24.70
N GLY A 743 26.92 -12.60 -25.90
CA GLY A 743 28.18 -13.22 -26.30
C GLY A 743 29.38 -12.25 -26.36
N ARG A 744 29.16 -10.93 -26.41
CA ARG A 744 30.21 -9.89 -26.45
C ARG A 744 30.61 -9.36 -25.06
N LEU A 745 29.85 -9.73 -24.01
CA LEU A 745 29.98 -9.18 -22.65
C LEU A 745 30.96 -9.93 -21.72
N TRP A 746 31.66 -10.97 -22.20
CA TRP A 746 32.50 -11.78 -21.32
C TRP A 746 33.65 -10.94 -20.71
N ARG A 747 33.60 -10.80 -19.37
CA ARG A 747 34.46 -10.04 -18.43
C ARG A 747 34.01 -8.60 -18.14
N SER A 748 33.02 -8.43 -17.26
CA SER A 748 33.17 -7.65 -16.01
C SER A 748 31.80 -7.30 -15.41
N SER A 749 31.39 -8.02 -14.37
CA SER A 749 30.53 -7.48 -13.29
C SER A 749 30.68 -8.39 -12.07
N ALA A 750 31.11 -7.80 -10.96
CA ALA A 750 31.28 -8.44 -9.65
C ALA A 750 29.97 -8.47 -8.84
N VAL A 751 28.85 -8.71 -9.52
CA VAL A 751 27.67 -9.29 -8.87
C VAL A 751 27.95 -10.80 -8.94
N PRO A 752 27.86 -11.57 -7.84
CA PRO A 752 27.77 -13.01 -8.00
C PRO A 752 26.57 -13.21 -8.92
N LEU A 753 26.83 -13.59 -10.17
CA LEU A 753 25.84 -14.30 -10.95
C LEU A 753 25.34 -15.34 -9.95
N THR A 754 24.09 -15.23 -9.51
CA THR A 754 23.37 -16.44 -9.10
C THR A 754 23.72 -17.41 -10.20
N PRO A 755 24.48 -18.47 -9.87
CA PRO A 755 25.22 -19.22 -10.87
C PRO A 755 24.25 -19.52 -11.97
N GLU A 756 24.66 -19.15 -13.18
CA GLU A 756 23.97 -19.36 -14.43
C GLU A 756 23.19 -20.67 -14.33
N ILE A 757 21.92 -20.60 -13.90
CA ILE A 757 20.96 -21.58 -14.36
C ILE A 757 20.65 -21.06 -15.75
N ALA A 758 21.63 -21.20 -16.65
CA ALA A 758 21.29 -21.81 -17.92
C ALA A 758 20.43 -22.98 -17.48
N LEU A 759 19.11 -22.82 -17.58
CA LEU A 759 18.20 -23.94 -17.61
C LEU A 759 18.65 -24.70 -18.86
N ARG A 760 19.73 -25.48 -18.73
CA ARG A 760 19.73 -26.82 -19.26
C ARG A 760 18.44 -27.36 -18.71
N ASP A 761 17.41 -27.27 -19.56
CA ASP A 761 16.20 -28.04 -19.41
C ASP A 761 16.67 -29.42 -18.95
N ALA A 762 16.41 -29.76 -17.68
CA ALA A 762 17.01 -30.95 -17.07
C ALA A 762 16.63 -32.24 -17.81
N TYR A 763 15.64 -32.13 -18.70
CA TYR A 763 15.12 -33.19 -19.54
C TYR A 763 15.65 -33.15 -20.99
N ALA A 764 16.48 -32.16 -21.35
CA ALA A 764 16.99 -31.99 -22.71
C ALA A 764 17.82 -33.20 -23.20
N GLU A 765 18.61 -33.81 -22.33
CA GLU A 765 19.42 -34.99 -22.66
C GLU A 765 18.57 -36.26 -22.82
N ALA A 766 17.38 -36.29 -22.20
CA ALA A 766 16.42 -37.39 -22.33
C ALA A 766 15.40 -37.15 -23.48
N ARG A 767 15.60 -36.12 -24.30
CA ARG A 767 14.64 -35.76 -25.34
C ARG A 767 14.65 -36.77 -26.49
N ILE A 768 13.49 -37.36 -26.77
CA ILE A 768 13.26 -38.27 -27.90
C ILE A 768 12.23 -37.70 -28.86
N ALA A 769 12.33 -38.06 -30.15
CA ALA A 769 11.32 -37.70 -31.13
C ALA A 769 10.20 -38.74 -31.11
N ARG A 770 8.96 -38.31 -30.87
CA ARG A 770 7.76 -39.16 -30.98
C ARG A 770 6.70 -38.48 -31.81
N VAL A 771 6.04 -39.26 -32.64
CA VAL A 771 4.89 -38.83 -33.44
C VAL A 771 3.70 -39.67 -33.01
N SER A 772 2.55 -39.04 -32.83
CA SER A 772 1.31 -39.75 -32.52
C SER A 772 0.91 -40.63 -33.69
N LEU A 773 0.44 -41.84 -33.38
CA LEU A 773 -0.10 -42.77 -34.37
C LEU A 773 -1.34 -42.19 -35.02
N ILE A 774 -2.20 -41.64 -34.18
CA ILE A 774 -3.49 -41.07 -34.53
C ILE A 774 -3.86 -40.01 -33.48
N GLY A 775 -4.67 -39.04 -33.88
CA GLY A 775 -5.29 -38.06 -33.00
C GLY A 775 -6.67 -37.69 -33.50
N TRP A 776 -7.60 -37.49 -32.58
CA TRP A 776 -8.99 -37.20 -32.87
C TRP A 776 -9.54 -36.15 -31.90
N GLY A 777 -10.66 -35.54 -32.27
CA GLY A 777 -11.21 -34.37 -31.60
C GLY A 777 -10.82 -33.06 -32.29
N GLN A 778 -11.68 -32.07 -32.14
CA GLN A 778 -11.52 -30.68 -32.56
C GLN A 778 -12.40 -29.82 -31.66
N LEU A 779 -12.11 -28.51 -31.58
CA LEU A 779 -12.93 -27.59 -30.79
C LEU A 779 -14.41 -27.66 -31.21
N GLY A 780 -15.30 -27.88 -30.24
CA GLY A 780 -16.74 -27.75 -30.41
C GLY A 780 -17.54 -28.59 -29.42
N SER A 781 -18.86 -28.66 -29.62
CA SER A 781 -19.83 -29.29 -28.72
C SER A 781 -20.59 -30.47 -29.32
N GLU A 782 -20.43 -30.74 -30.62
CA GLU A 782 -21.06 -31.88 -31.28
C GLU A 782 -20.42 -33.22 -30.86
N PRO A 783 -21.09 -34.37 -31.06
CA PRO A 783 -20.48 -35.68 -30.81
C PRO A 783 -19.14 -35.85 -31.54
N GLY A 784 -18.09 -36.24 -30.82
CA GLY A 784 -16.72 -36.37 -31.35
C GLY A 784 -15.90 -35.07 -31.38
N GLN A 785 -16.52 -33.92 -31.11
CA GLN A 785 -15.81 -32.65 -30.81
C GLN A 785 -15.53 -32.55 -29.31
N LEU A 786 -14.45 -31.87 -28.94
CA LEU A 786 -13.98 -31.74 -27.56
C LEU A 786 -13.76 -30.27 -27.22
N ASN A 787 -13.87 -29.91 -25.95
CA ASN A 787 -13.57 -28.60 -25.44
C ASN A 787 -12.81 -28.70 -24.10
N ALA A 788 -11.50 -28.44 -24.16
CA ALA A 788 -10.55 -28.64 -23.06
C ALA A 788 -10.68 -30.03 -22.39
N PRO A 789 -10.47 -31.12 -23.14
CA PRO A 789 -10.47 -32.46 -22.56
C PRO A 789 -9.39 -32.58 -21.48
N LYS A 790 -9.71 -33.14 -20.32
CA LYS A 790 -8.78 -33.32 -19.19
C LYS A 790 -8.54 -34.80 -18.90
N GLY A 791 -9.20 -35.37 -17.89
CA GLY A 791 -9.00 -36.75 -17.45
C GLY A 791 -9.27 -37.79 -18.55
N LEU A 792 -8.46 -38.84 -18.54
CA LEU A 792 -8.52 -39.97 -19.45
C LEU A 792 -8.51 -41.26 -18.66
N ALA A 793 -9.30 -42.26 -19.07
CA ALA A 793 -9.21 -43.62 -18.53
C ALA A 793 -9.49 -44.65 -19.61
N VAL A 794 -8.76 -45.75 -19.61
CA VAL A 794 -8.94 -46.85 -20.57
C VAL A 794 -9.64 -48.02 -19.88
N ASP A 795 -10.70 -48.54 -20.50
CA ASP A 795 -11.40 -49.73 -19.99
C ASP A 795 -10.74 -51.05 -20.43
N ALA A 796 -11.23 -52.17 -19.87
CA ALA A 796 -10.66 -53.50 -20.15
C ALA A 796 -10.82 -53.95 -21.61
N GLN A 797 -11.70 -53.32 -22.39
CA GLN A 797 -11.90 -53.56 -23.81
C GLN A 797 -10.99 -52.68 -24.68
N GLY A 798 -10.26 -51.74 -24.09
CA GLY A 798 -9.39 -50.80 -24.78
C GLY A 798 -10.10 -49.54 -25.27
N ASN A 799 -11.32 -49.25 -24.80
CA ASN A 799 -12.00 -48.00 -25.12
C ASN A 799 -11.52 -46.89 -24.17
N LEU A 800 -11.38 -45.69 -24.72
CA LEU A 800 -10.91 -44.51 -24.02
C LEU A 800 -12.11 -43.64 -23.58
N HIS A 801 -12.24 -43.45 -22.27
CA HIS A 801 -13.19 -42.54 -21.66
C HIS A 801 -12.50 -41.18 -21.45
N VAL A 802 -13.07 -40.13 -22.04
CA VAL A 802 -12.52 -38.78 -22.08
C VAL A 802 -13.45 -37.84 -21.35
N VAL A 803 -12.91 -37.13 -20.35
CA VAL A 803 -13.63 -36.05 -19.68
C VAL A 803 -13.53 -34.78 -20.52
N ASP A 804 -14.65 -34.39 -21.12
CA ASP A 804 -14.79 -33.21 -21.97
C ASP A 804 -15.23 -32.03 -21.09
N SER A 805 -14.27 -31.48 -20.33
CA SER A 805 -14.53 -30.68 -19.13
C SER A 805 -15.40 -29.45 -19.38
N LEU A 806 -15.12 -28.66 -20.43
CA LEU A 806 -15.90 -27.45 -20.71
C LEU A 806 -17.22 -27.73 -21.46
N ASN A 807 -17.43 -28.96 -21.94
CA ASN A 807 -18.73 -29.42 -22.43
C ASN A 807 -19.52 -30.20 -21.35
N HIS A 808 -18.98 -30.33 -20.13
CA HIS A 808 -19.66 -30.93 -18.98
C HIS A 808 -20.15 -32.36 -19.24
N ARG A 809 -19.34 -33.17 -19.95
CA ARG A 809 -19.74 -34.53 -20.37
C ARG A 809 -18.55 -35.49 -20.38
N VAL A 810 -18.85 -36.77 -20.50
CA VAL A 810 -17.88 -37.83 -20.79
C VAL A 810 -18.17 -38.39 -22.18
N GLN A 811 -17.13 -38.61 -22.98
CA GLN A 811 -17.21 -39.26 -24.29
C GLN A 811 -16.33 -40.51 -24.31
N VAL A 812 -16.80 -41.56 -24.97
CA VAL A 812 -16.10 -42.85 -25.08
C VAL A 812 -15.72 -43.10 -26.52
N PHE A 813 -14.45 -43.39 -26.74
CA PHE A 813 -13.88 -43.65 -28.05
C PHE A 813 -13.27 -45.05 -28.14
N SER A 814 -13.30 -45.67 -29.31
CA SER A 814 -12.51 -46.88 -29.58
C SER A 814 -11.01 -46.59 -29.59
N ALA A 815 -10.19 -47.63 -29.59
CA ALA A 815 -8.73 -47.52 -29.72
C ALA A 815 -8.27 -46.84 -31.03
N GLU A 816 -9.15 -46.81 -32.04
CA GLU A 816 -9.00 -46.18 -33.35
C GLU A 816 -9.60 -44.77 -33.42
N GLY A 817 -10.20 -44.27 -32.32
CA GLY A 817 -10.76 -42.92 -32.23
C GLY A 817 -12.20 -42.77 -32.71
N GLU A 818 -12.93 -43.87 -32.91
CA GLU A 818 -14.34 -43.83 -33.27
C GLU A 818 -15.20 -43.56 -32.04
N LEU A 819 -16.15 -42.62 -32.11
CA LEU A 819 -17.04 -42.32 -30.99
C LEU A 819 -18.02 -43.47 -30.77
N LEU A 820 -17.98 -44.08 -29.59
CA LEU A 820 -18.84 -45.18 -29.18
C LEU A 820 -20.06 -44.70 -28.38
N GLY A 821 -19.93 -43.58 -27.66
CA GLY A 821 -21.03 -43.01 -26.88
C GLY A 821 -20.62 -41.77 -26.10
N SER A 822 -21.61 -41.08 -25.53
CA SER A 822 -21.41 -39.90 -24.69
C SER A 822 -22.56 -39.73 -23.69
N TRP A 823 -22.25 -39.25 -22.49
CA TRP A 823 -23.28 -38.89 -21.50
C TRP A 823 -22.84 -37.69 -20.66
N GLY A 824 -23.81 -37.06 -20.00
CA GLY A 824 -23.60 -35.85 -19.20
C GLY A 824 -23.98 -34.56 -19.92
N LYS A 825 -24.24 -33.54 -19.12
CA LYS A 825 -24.51 -32.15 -19.53
C LYS A 825 -24.26 -31.24 -18.34
N GLN A 826 -24.21 -29.93 -18.58
CA GLN A 826 -24.06 -28.96 -17.49
C GLN A 826 -25.24 -29.03 -16.51
N GLY A 827 -24.93 -29.07 -15.21
CA GLY A 827 -25.92 -29.03 -14.13
C GLY A 827 -25.43 -29.65 -12.83
N SER A 828 -26.34 -29.80 -11.88
CA SER A 828 -26.08 -30.34 -10.53
C SER A 828 -26.94 -31.55 -10.18
N GLY A 829 -27.83 -31.99 -11.08
CA GLY A 829 -28.60 -33.22 -10.93
C GLY A 829 -27.76 -34.49 -11.07
N PRO A 830 -28.32 -35.67 -10.75
CA PRO A 830 -27.69 -36.96 -11.03
C PRO A 830 -27.36 -37.14 -12.52
N GLY A 831 -26.10 -37.44 -12.84
CA GLY A 831 -25.64 -37.57 -14.22
C GLY A 831 -25.41 -36.24 -14.95
N GLU A 832 -25.55 -35.10 -14.27
CA GLU A 832 -25.14 -33.77 -14.76
C GLU A 832 -23.81 -33.37 -14.09
N PHE A 833 -23.00 -32.54 -14.75
CA PHE A 833 -21.67 -32.18 -14.28
C PHE A 833 -21.44 -30.66 -14.30
N GLN A 834 -20.55 -30.18 -13.43
CA GLN A 834 -20.02 -28.82 -13.47
C GLN A 834 -18.48 -28.91 -13.56
N GLU A 835 -17.97 -28.80 -14.78
CA GLU A 835 -16.56 -28.95 -15.14
C GLU A 835 -15.93 -30.18 -14.48
N PRO A 836 -16.30 -31.40 -14.92
CA PRO A 836 -15.67 -32.62 -14.41
C PRO A 836 -14.21 -32.67 -14.87
N TRP A 837 -13.29 -33.19 -14.04
CA TRP A 837 -11.86 -33.21 -14.35
C TRP A 837 -11.26 -34.61 -14.40
N GLY A 838 -11.45 -35.40 -13.33
CA GLY A 838 -10.87 -36.74 -13.18
C GLY A 838 -11.84 -37.84 -13.55
N ILE A 839 -11.30 -38.96 -14.06
CA ILE A 839 -12.08 -40.16 -14.40
C ILE A 839 -11.27 -41.41 -14.12
N ALA A 840 -11.93 -42.46 -13.64
CA ALA A 840 -11.34 -43.79 -13.49
C ALA A 840 -12.36 -44.88 -13.86
N VAL A 841 -11.88 -45.98 -14.44
CA VAL A 841 -12.72 -47.14 -14.80
C VAL A 841 -12.31 -48.33 -13.93
N GLY A 842 -13.27 -48.88 -13.19
CA GLY A 842 -13.08 -50.07 -12.36
C GLY A 842 -13.06 -51.36 -13.19
N THR A 843 -12.47 -52.42 -12.64
CA THR A 843 -12.45 -53.75 -13.28
C THR A 843 -13.82 -54.39 -13.45
N ASP A 844 -14.83 -53.90 -12.71
CA ASP A 844 -16.23 -54.28 -12.83
C ASP A 844 -16.98 -53.50 -13.93
N GLY A 845 -16.28 -52.61 -14.65
CA GLY A 845 -16.82 -51.77 -15.71
C GLY A 845 -17.53 -50.52 -15.22
N ARG A 846 -17.48 -50.18 -13.92
CA ARG A 846 -18.01 -48.92 -13.41
C ARG A 846 -17.09 -47.75 -13.74
N VAL A 847 -17.68 -46.60 -14.04
CA VAL A 847 -16.96 -45.36 -14.34
C VAL A 847 -17.18 -44.37 -13.21
N TYR A 848 -16.08 -43.85 -12.66
CA TYR A 848 -16.07 -42.90 -11.56
C TYR A 848 -15.58 -41.56 -12.08
N VAL A 849 -16.33 -40.49 -11.83
CA VAL A 849 -16.03 -39.15 -12.35
C VAL A 849 -15.95 -38.15 -11.19
N ALA A 850 -14.87 -37.38 -11.14
CA ALA A 850 -14.71 -36.27 -10.22
C ALA A 850 -15.41 -35.04 -10.80
N ASP A 851 -16.56 -34.71 -10.22
CA ASP A 851 -17.39 -33.57 -10.60
C ASP A 851 -16.94 -32.34 -9.80
N THR A 852 -15.84 -31.75 -10.27
CA THR A 852 -14.95 -30.88 -9.48
C THR A 852 -15.68 -29.70 -8.83
N TRP A 853 -16.51 -28.98 -9.58
CA TRP A 853 -17.21 -27.80 -9.05
C TRP A 853 -18.62 -28.10 -8.52
N ASN A 854 -19.07 -29.35 -8.57
CA ASN A 854 -20.18 -29.83 -7.73
C ASN A 854 -19.68 -30.51 -6.45
N HIS A 855 -18.36 -30.54 -6.21
CA HIS A 855 -17.73 -31.03 -4.98
C HIS A 855 -18.09 -32.48 -4.64
N ARG A 856 -18.19 -33.34 -5.65
CA ARG A 856 -18.67 -34.72 -5.50
C ARG A 856 -18.01 -35.69 -6.47
N ILE A 857 -18.12 -36.98 -6.15
CA ILE A 857 -17.81 -38.09 -7.04
C ILE A 857 -19.11 -38.72 -7.52
N GLN A 858 -19.22 -38.97 -8.83
CA GLN A 858 -20.35 -39.67 -9.44
C GLN A 858 -19.91 -41.01 -10.02
N VAL A 859 -20.79 -42.02 -9.91
CA VAL A 859 -20.57 -43.39 -10.40
C VAL A 859 -21.57 -43.71 -11.49
N PHE A 860 -21.07 -44.33 -12.55
CA PHE A 860 -21.85 -44.78 -13.69
C PHE A 860 -21.58 -46.26 -13.98
N ASP A 861 -22.52 -46.92 -14.62
CA ASP A 861 -22.29 -48.25 -15.18
C ASP A 861 -21.54 -48.16 -16.53
N ALA A 862 -21.20 -49.31 -17.10
CA ALA A 862 -20.48 -49.41 -18.37
C ALA A 862 -21.25 -48.80 -19.57
N GLN A 863 -22.54 -48.49 -19.41
CA GLN A 863 -23.36 -47.83 -20.43
C GLN A 863 -23.51 -46.32 -20.17
N GLY A 864 -22.83 -45.76 -19.16
CA GLY A 864 -22.90 -44.34 -18.80
C GLY A 864 -24.18 -43.97 -18.05
N ARG A 865 -24.92 -44.93 -17.50
CA ARG A 865 -26.11 -44.64 -16.67
C ARG A 865 -25.68 -44.36 -15.25
N PHE A 866 -26.26 -43.31 -14.65
CA PHE A 866 -25.99 -42.93 -13.27
C PHE A 866 -26.35 -44.07 -12.29
N VAL A 867 -25.43 -44.41 -11.40
CA VAL A 867 -25.58 -45.46 -10.38
C VAL A 867 -25.66 -44.85 -8.98
N ALA A 868 -24.69 -44.01 -8.62
CA ALA A 868 -24.56 -43.44 -7.29
C ALA A 868 -23.74 -42.15 -7.31
N GLN A 869 -23.78 -41.39 -6.21
CA GLN A 869 -22.91 -40.25 -5.96
C GLN A 869 -22.66 -40.08 -4.47
N TRP A 870 -21.53 -39.48 -4.12
CA TRP A 870 -21.25 -39.01 -2.77
C TRP A 870 -20.33 -37.80 -2.81
N GLY A 871 -20.32 -37.01 -1.74
CA GLY A 871 -19.58 -35.75 -1.69
C GLY A 871 -20.49 -34.57 -1.38
N VAL A 872 -20.00 -33.68 -0.53
CA VAL A 872 -20.58 -32.34 -0.32
C VAL A 872 -19.44 -31.33 -0.23
N PHE A 873 -19.74 -30.07 -0.51
CA PHE A 873 -18.79 -28.98 -0.32
C PHE A 873 -18.31 -28.90 1.14
N GLY A 874 -17.01 -28.70 1.34
CA GLY A 874 -16.49 -28.20 2.59
C GLY A 874 -14.98 -28.05 2.63
N ASP A 875 -14.55 -27.12 3.48
CA ASP A 875 -13.19 -26.65 3.63
C ASP A 875 -12.60 -27.18 4.95
N SER A 876 -11.45 -27.87 4.88
CA SER A 876 -10.74 -28.38 6.05
C SER A 876 -9.74 -27.37 6.65
N GLY A 877 -9.61 -26.17 6.07
CA GLY A 877 -8.59 -25.18 6.46
C GLY A 877 -7.17 -25.69 6.22
N GLY A 878 -6.98 -26.51 5.19
CA GLY A 878 -5.69 -27.13 4.87
C GLY A 878 -5.30 -28.30 5.78
N LEU A 879 -6.19 -28.76 6.68
CA LEU A 879 -5.90 -29.90 7.54
C LEU A 879 -6.08 -31.24 6.82
N ALA A 880 -5.19 -32.19 7.12
CA ALA A 880 -5.31 -33.59 6.70
C ALA A 880 -6.50 -34.29 7.37
N SER A 881 -6.75 -33.95 8.63
CA SER A 881 -7.88 -34.42 9.42
C SER A 881 -9.12 -33.58 9.13
N GLY A 882 -10.25 -34.23 8.91
CA GLY A 882 -11.51 -33.58 8.56
C GLY A 882 -12.59 -34.61 8.27
N PHE A 883 -13.83 -34.17 8.08
CA PHE A 883 -14.95 -35.08 7.80
C PHE A 883 -14.72 -35.82 6.46
N PRO A 884 -14.93 -37.15 6.45
CA PRO A 884 -14.79 -37.95 5.24
C PRO A 884 -15.91 -37.64 4.24
N GLY A 885 -15.60 -37.71 2.94
CA GLY A 885 -16.60 -37.47 1.90
C GLY A 885 -17.04 -36.00 1.78
N VAL A 886 -16.27 -35.08 2.35
CA VAL A 886 -16.38 -33.64 2.11
C VAL A 886 -15.23 -33.24 1.19
N PHE A 887 -15.54 -32.50 0.13
CA PHE A 887 -14.58 -32.09 -0.88
C PHE A 887 -14.63 -30.58 -1.12
N PHE A 888 -13.48 -29.96 -1.33
CA PHE A 888 -13.41 -28.56 -1.79
C PHE A 888 -13.33 -28.51 -3.31
N GLY A 889 -12.65 -29.46 -3.92
CA GLY A 889 -12.50 -29.54 -5.38
C GLY A 889 -11.79 -30.83 -5.74
N PRO A 890 -12.52 -31.95 -5.89
CA PRO A 890 -11.92 -33.22 -6.24
C PRO A 890 -11.48 -33.17 -7.71
N ARG A 891 -10.22 -33.47 -8.03
CA ARG A 891 -9.68 -33.29 -9.40
C ARG A 891 -9.21 -34.56 -10.10
N ASP A 892 -8.84 -35.59 -9.35
CA ASP A 892 -8.44 -36.87 -9.92
C ASP A 892 -8.87 -38.06 -9.07
N ILE A 893 -8.98 -39.23 -9.71
CA ILE A 893 -9.38 -40.49 -9.11
C ILE A 893 -8.46 -41.60 -9.60
N ALA A 894 -7.86 -42.37 -8.70
CA ALA A 894 -7.16 -43.61 -9.01
C ALA A 894 -7.82 -44.80 -8.31
N ILE A 895 -7.74 -46.00 -8.90
CA ILE A 895 -8.34 -47.23 -8.36
C ILE A 895 -7.24 -48.27 -8.13
N ASP A 896 -7.20 -48.87 -6.94
CA ASP A 896 -6.27 -49.97 -6.66
C ASP A 896 -6.81 -51.34 -7.13
N ALA A 897 -5.96 -52.36 -7.12
CA ALA A 897 -6.32 -53.71 -7.55
C ALA A 897 -7.46 -54.37 -6.73
N GLN A 898 -7.79 -53.82 -5.55
CA GLN A 898 -8.91 -54.27 -4.73
C GLN A 898 -10.21 -53.50 -5.01
N GLY A 899 -10.17 -52.53 -5.91
CA GLY A 899 -11.31 -51.68 -6.26
C GLY A 899 -11.54 -50.52 -5.29
N ASN A 900 -10.55 -50.16 -4.46
CA ASN A 900 -10.65 -48.96 -3.63
C ASN A 900 -10.28 -47.71 -4.45
N LEU A 901 -11.00 -46.63 -4.20
CA LEU A 901 -10.86 -45.35 -4.88
C LEU A 901 -10.01 -44.39 -4.05
N TYR A 902 -9.09 -43.71 -4.71
CA TYR A 902 -8.28 -42.64 -4.13
C TYR A 902 -8.62 -41.35 -4.85
N VAL A 903 -9.07 -40.36 -4.09
CA VAL A 903 -9.57 -39.09 -4.61
C VAL A 903 -8.64 -37.98 -4.16
N ALA A 904 -8.11 -37.22 -5.12
CA ALA A 904 -7.38 -36.01 -4.85
C ALA A 904 -8.36 -34.89 -4.49
N ASP A 905 -8.52 -34.62 -3.19
CA ASP A 905 -9.28 -33.49 -2.67
C ASP A 905 -8.39 -32.25 -2.68
N THR A 906 -8.12 -31.76 -3.89
CA THR A 906 -7.06 -30.80 -4.18
C THR A 906 -7.20 -29.52 -3.36
N GLY A 907 -8.41 -28.98 -3.25
CA GLY A 907 -8.67 -27.75 -2.49
C GLY A 907 -8.31 -27.90 -1.01
N ASN A 908 -8.61 -29.05 -0.41
CA ASN A 908 -8.29 -29.39 0.99
C ASN A 908 -6.88 -29.97 1.19
N LYS A 909 -6.06 -30.01 0.13
CA LYS A 909 -4.64 -30.42 0.20
C LYS A 909 -4.45 -31.83 0.77
N ARG A 910 -5.36 -32.75 0.46
CA ARG A 910 -5.37 -34.13 0.99
C ARG A 910 -5.83 -35.16 -0.04
N ILE A 911 -5.50 -36.42 0.21
CA ILE A 911 -6.02 -37.57 -0.55
C ILE A 911 -6.96 -38.37 0.35
N GLN A 912 -8.13 -38.73 -0.18
CA GLN A 912 -9.13 -39.55 0.53
C GLN A 912 -9.31 -40.91 -0.15
N LYS A 913 -9.35 -41.98 0.63
CA LYS A 913 -9.54 -43.37 0.18
C LYS A 913 -10.95 -43.86 0.52
N PHE A 914 -11.60 -44.51 -0.44
CA PHE A 914 -12.95 -45.08 -0.31
C PHE A 914 -13.01 -46.51 -0.87
N ASP A 915 -13.98 -47.32 -0.42
CA ASP A 915 -14.30 -48.59 -1.08
C ASP A 915 -15.17 -48.36 -2.34
N SER A 916 -15.40 -49.42 -3.13
CA SER A 916 -16.19 -49.35 -4.37
C SER A 916 -17.67 -48.93 -4.18
N ARG A 917 -18.15 -48.82 -2.93
CA ARG A 917 -19.49 -48.33 -2.56
C ARG A 917 -19.47 -46.88 -2.06
N GLY A 918 -18.30 -46.24 -2.02
CA GLY A 918 -18.11 -44.88 -1.51
C GLY A 918 -17.97 -44.80 0.01
N LEU A 919 -17.74 -45.92 0.71
CA LEU A 919 -17.46 -45.90 2.15
C LEU A 919 -16.02 -45.49 2.41
N PHE A 920 -15.82 -44.55 3.32
CA PHE A 920 -14.49 -44.05 3.66
C PHE A 920 -13.61 -45.10 4.32
N LEU A 921 -12.37 -45.21 3.86
CA LEU A 921 -11.36 -46.15 4.34
C LEU A 921 -10.16 -45.46 5.00
N GLY A 922 -9.87 -44.20 4.65
CA GLY A 922 -8.77 -43.43 5.23
C GLY A 922 -8.45 -42.17 4.44
N GLN A 923 -7.59 -41.32 4.99
CA GLN A 923 -7.08 -40.11 4.30
C GLN A 923 -5.73 -39.70 4.86
N TRP A 924 -4.95 -38.98 4.07
CA TRP A 924 -3.67 -38.40 4.49
C TRP A 924 -3.38 -37.13 3.69
N GLY A 925 -2.37 -36.36 4.12
CA GLY A 925 -2.00 -35.10 3.49
C GLY A 925 -1.90 -33.94 4.49
N GLY A 926 -2.46 -32.80 4.09
CA GLY A 926 -2.42 -31.54 4.81
C GLY A 926 -1.53 -30.52 4.11
N GLU A 927 -1.84 -29.25 4.26
CA GLU A 927 -1.10 -28.16 3.64
C GLU A 927 0.34 -28.12 4.15
N GLY A 928 1.28 -28.01 3.22
CA GLY A 928 2.70 -27.81 3.53
C GLY A 928 3.64 -28.39 2.47
N SER A 929 4.93 -28.35 2.78
CA SER A 929 6.02 -28.79 1.90
C SER A 929 6.84 -29.94 2.47
N SER A 930 6.54 -30.42 3.68
CA SER A 930 7.20 -31.61 4.24
C SER A 930 6.76 -32.89 3.52
N PRO A 931 7.52 -34.00 3.64
CA PRO A 931 7.06 -35.30 3.17
C PRO A 931 5.68 -35.66 3.75
N GLY A 932 4.75 -36.07 2.90
CA GLY A 932 3.36 -36.38 3.28
C GLY A 932 2.43 -35.17 3.39
N GLN A 933 2.92 -33.94 3.20
CA GLN A 933 2.10 -32.73 3.04
C GLN A 933 2.02 -32.32 1.56
N PHE A 934 0.99 -31.57 1.18
CA PHE A 934 0.72 -31.21 -0.21
C PHE A 934 0.40 -29.72 -0.40
N ARG A 935 0.69 -29.20 -1.60
CA ARG A 935 0.18 -27.96 -2.16
C ARG A 935 -0.37 -28.24 -3.56
N GLU A 936 -1.69 -28.21 -3.67
CA GLU A 936 -2.44 -28.60 -4.87
C GLU A 936 -2.07 -30.00 -5.39
N PRO A 937 -2.39 -31.06 -4.63
CA PRO A 937 -2.27 -32.42 -5.15
C PRO A 937 -3.30 -32.63 -6.26
N VAL A 938 -2.88 -33.03 -7.47
CA VAL A 938 -3.79 -33.25 -8.61
C VAL A 938 -3.72 -34.68 -9.10
N GLY A 939 -2.78 -34.99 -10.01
CA GLY A 939 -2.66 -36.32 -10.61
C GLY A 939 -2.41 -37.42 -9.60
N LEU A 940 -3.11 -38.55 -9.75
CA LEU A 940 -2.96 -39.76 -8.95
C LEU A 940 -2.74 -40.97 -9.87
N ALA A 941 -1.77 -41.81 -9.52
CA ALA A 941 -1.64 -43.13 -10.15
C ALA A 941 -1.22 -44.19 -9.13
N ILE A 942 -1.59 -45.43 -9.38
CA ILE A 942 -1.27 -46.57 -8.53
C ILE A 942 -0.63 -47.65 -9.38
N ASP A 943 0.57 -48.09 -9.00
CA ASP A 943 1.25 -49.15 -9.73
C ASP A 943 0.74 -50.56 -9.33
N PRO A 944 1.06 -51.61 -10.10
CA PRO A 944 0.64 -52.98 -9.79
C PRO A 944 1.14 -53.53 -8.44
N ARG A 945 2.11 -52.88 -7.80
CA ARG A 945 2.62 -53.25 -6.47
C ARG A 945 1.88 -52.50 -5.34
N GLY A 946 0.96 -51.60 -5.68
CA GLY A 946 0.18 -50.81 -4.74
C GLY A 946 0.89 -49.56 -4.22
N ARG A 947 1.94 -49.06 -4.90
CA ARG A 947 2.50 -47.74 -4.60
C ARG A 947 1.65 -46.65 -5.21
N ILE A 948 1.43 -45.58 -4.44
CA ILE A 948 0.59 -44.45 -4.81
C ILE A 948 1.49 -43.27 -5.17
N TYR A 949 1.33 -42.73 -6.36
CA TYR A 949 2.06 -41.58 -6.87
C TYR A 949 1.14 -40.38 -6.87
N VAL A 950 1.59 -39.27 -6.28
CA VAL A 950 0.81 -38.04 -6.16
C VAL A 950 1.60 -36.88 -6.79
N ALA A 951 1.00 -36.21 -7.78
CA ALA A 951 1.51 -34.95 -8.30
C ALA A 951 1.22 -33.81 -7.32
N ASP A 952 2.22 -33.44 -6.55
CA ASP A 952 2.18 -32.35 -5.59
C ASP A 952 2.58 -31.04 -6.29
N THR A 953 1.63 -30.52 -7.08
CA THR A 953 1.88 -29.63 -8.21
C THR A 953 2.61 -28.35 -7.82
N TRP A 954 2.13 -27.63 -6.81
CA TRP A 954 2.74 -26.34 -6.43
C TRP A 954 4.01 -26.51 -5.60
N ASN A 955 4.23 -27.68 -5.01
CA ASN A 955 5.54 -28.05 -4.46
C ASN A 955 6.50 -28.58 -5.55
N ARG A 956 6.07 -28.62 -6.82
CA ARG A 956 6.88 -28.98 -7.99
C ARG A 956 7.55 -30.34 -7.86
N ARG A 957 6.81 -31.34 -7.39
CA ARG A 957 7.35 -32.68 -7.12
C ARG A 957 6.32 -33.78 -7.29
N ILE A 958 6.82 -35.00 -7.43
CA ILE A 958 6.02 -36.22 -7.22
C ILE A 958 6.37 -36.79 -5.85
N GLN A 959 5.37 -37.20 -5.10
CA GLN A 959 5.54 -37.97 -3.87
C GLN A 959 4.97 -39.38 -4.04
N VAL A 960 5.67 -40.37 -3.49
CA VAL A 960 5.31 -41.79 -3.58
C VAL A 960 5.02 -42.33 -2.18
N PHE A 961 3.93 -43.08 -2.05
CA PHE A 961 3.45 -43.66 -0.79
C PHE A 961 3.18 -45.16 -0.92
N ASP A 962 3.20 -45.89 0.20
CA ASP A 962 2.71 -47.27 0.27
C ASP A 962 1.18 -47.33 0.48
N ALA A 963 0.62 -48.54 0.46
CA ALA A 963 -0.81 -48.78 0.66
C ALA A 963 -1.33 -48.37 2.06
N ASN A 964 -0.43 -48.12 3.02
CA ASN A 964 -0.74 -47.64 4.38
C ASN A 964 -0.51 -46.12 4.52
N PHE A 965 -0.28 -45.42 3.40
CA PHE A 965 -0.03 -43.97 3.31
C PHE A 965 1.31 -43.51 3.89
N ASN A 966 2.25 -44.43 4.12
CA ASN A 966 3.59 -44.04 4.54
C ASN A 966 4.35 -43.46 3.34
N PHE A 967 5.00 -42.33 3.56
CA PHE A 967 5.89 -41.72 2.57
C PHE A 967 7.06 -42.66 2.26
N LEU A 968 7.31 -42.91 0.97
CA LEU A 968 8.41 -43.73 0.48
C LEU A 968 9.54 -42.86 -0.08
N THR A 969 9.22 -42.01 -1.06
CA THR A 969 10.21 -41.16 -1.75
C THR A 969 9.55 -39.97 -2.43
N GLN A 970 10.36 -39.01 -2.89
CA GLN A 970 9.95 -37.90 -3.71
C GLN A 970 11.07 -37.45 -4.65
N TRP A 971 10.71 -36.79 -5.75
CA TRP A 971 11.67 -36.11 -6.62
C TRP A 971 11.05 -34.87 -7.25
N PRO A 972 11.86 -33.83 -7.55
CA PRO A 972 11.37 -32.58 -8.12
C PRO A 972 11.04 -32.73 -9.62
N ILE A 973 10.03 -31.97 -10.05
CA ILE A 973 9.65 -31.77 -11.46
C ILE A 973 9.91 -30.31 -11.82
N GLN A 974 11.01 -30.05 -12.52
CA GLN A 974 11.47 -28.70 -12.86
C GLN A 974 10.57 -27.98 -13.88
N GLY A 975 9.74 -28.71 -14.62
CA GLY A 975 8.82 -28.16 -15.62
C GLY A 975 7.62 -27.41 -15.02
N TRP A 976 7.17 -27.80 -13.83
CA TRP A 976 5.96 -27.26 -13.20
C TRP A 976 6.26 -25.95 -12.46
N ASN A 977 6.26 -24.82 -13.16
CA ASN A 977 6.62 -23.53 -12.56
C ASN A 977 5.43 -22.63 -12.23
N SER A 978 4.27 -22.87 -12.85
CA SER A 978 3.07 -22.05 -12.65
C SER A 978 2.17 -22.51 -11.53
N GLU A 979 1.50 -21.52 -10.96
CA GLU A 979 0.46 -21.72 -9.97
C GLU A 979 -0.96 -21.71 -10.57
N SER A 980 -1.11 -21.54 -11.88
CA SER A 980 -2.42 -21.47 -12.55
C SER A 980 -3.31 -22.66 -12.19
N VAL A 981 -4.57 -22.39 -11.84
CA VAL A 981 -5.49 -23.44 -11.46
C VAL A 981 -5.89 -24.33 -12.62
N VAL A 982 -5.76 -23.89 -13.88
CA VAL A 982 -6.29 -24.58 -15.06
C VAL A 982 -5.33 -25.62 -15.64
N ASN A 983 -4.03 -25.32 -15.67
CA ASN A 983 -2.98 -26.10 -16.34
C ASN A 983 -2.37 -27.19 -15.43
N LYS A 984 -3.22 -28.02 -14.84
CA LYS A 984 -2.77 -29.01 -13.86
C LYS A 984 -2.23 -30.29 -14.51
N PRO A 985 -1.09 -30.81 -14.02
CA PRO A 985 -0.51 -32.04 -14.53
C PRO A 985 -1.22 -33.29 -13.98
N TYR A 986 -1.29 -34.32 -14.82
CA TYR A 986 -1.73 -35.66 -14.50
C TYR A 986 -0.55 -36.63 -14.65
N LEU A 987 -0.69 -37.82 -14.09
CA LEU A 987 0.29 -38.88 -14.23
C LEU A 987 -0.39 -40.25 -14.31
N ASP A 988 0.26 -41.20 -14.95
CA ASP A 988 -0.16 -42.60 -14.99
C ASP A 988 1.05 -43.54 -15.04
N VAL A 989 0.88 -44.81 -14.65
CA VAL A 989 1.96 -45.80 -14.54
C VAL A 989 1.65 -47.02 -15.39
N ASP A 990 2.61 -47.42 -16.21
CA ASP A 990 2.44 -48.61 -17.06
C ASP A 990 2.78 -49.93 -16.33
N GLY A 991 2.48 -51.05 -16.99
CA GLY A 991 2.75 -52.39 -16.45
C GLY A 991 4.23 -52.72 -16.23
N GLN A 992 5.16 -51.88 -16.69
CA GLN A 992 6.60 -52.01 -16.45
C GLN A 992 7.10 -51.11 -15.31
N GLY A 993 6.22 -50.31 -14.69
CA GLY A 993 6.55 -49.38 -13.62
C GLY A 993 7.09 -48.03 -14.09
N ARG A 994 6.90 -47.68 -15.38
CA ARG A 994 7.29 -46.35 -15.90
C ARG A 994 6.19 -45.34 -15.62
N ILE A 995 6.57 -44.18 -15.11
CA ILE A 995 5.66 -43.09 -14.74
C ILE A 995 5.63 -42.07 -15.87
N TYR A 996 4.49 -41.93 -16.52
CA TYR A 996 4.22 -40.89 -17.51
C TYR A 996 3.55 -39.72 -16.81
N LEU A 997 4.03 -38.51 -17.02
CA LEU A 997 3.37 -37.30 -16.53
C LEU A 997 3.36 -36.20 -17.58
N SER A 998 2.33 -35.36 -17.50
CA SER A 998 2.26 -34.16 -18.31
C SER A 998 3.09 -33.02 -17.70
N ASP A 999 3.73 -32.27 -18.58
CA ASP A 999 4.31 -30.96 -18.28
C ASP A 999 3.58 -29.93 -19.16
N PRO A 1000 2.41 -29.41 -18.69
CA PRO A 1000 1.51 -28.63 -19.52
C PRO A 1000 2.19 -27.38 -20.10
N GLU A 1001 2.98 -26.67 -19.31
CA GLU A 1001 3.69 -25.45 -19.73
C GLU A 1001 4.96 -25.72 -20.51
N GLY A 1002 5.56 -26.90 -20.31
CA GLY A 1002 6.64 -27.40 -21.14
C GLY A 1002 6.17 -27.96 -22.49
N TYR A 1003 4.85 -28.02 -22.73
CA TYR A 1003 4.24 -28.57 -23.94
C TYR A 1003 4.72 -29.99 -24.27
N ARG A 1004 4.88 -30.84 -23.24
CA ARG A 1004 5.53 -32.14 -23.36
C ARG A 1004 5.05 -33.16 -22.34
N ILE A 1005 5.42 -34.41 -22.57
CA ILE A 1005 5.29 -35.52 -21.63
C ILE A 1005 6.67 -35.90 -21.13
N LEU A 1006 6.78 -36.14 -19.83
CA LEU A 1006 7.98 -36.65 -19.17
C LEU A 1006 7.73 -38.08 -18.71
N VAL A 1007 8.75 -38.92 -18.85
CA VAL A 1007 8.68 -40.35 -18.48
C VAL A 1007 9.81 -40.66 -17.50
N PHE A 1008 9.46 -41.18 -16.33
CA PHE A 1008 10.40 -41.51 -15.26
C PHE A 1008 10.40 -42.99 -14.92
N ASP A 1009 11.50 -43.47 -14.34
CA ASP A 1009 11.58 -44.79 -13.71
C ASP A 1009 11.04 -44.76 -12.27
N GLU A 1010 10.92 -45.94 -11.66
CA GLU A 1010 10.44 -46.10 -10.28
C GLU A 1010 11.32 -45.39 -9.23
N SER A 1011 12.54 -45.00 -9.58
CA SER A 1011 13.49 -44.30 -8.69
C SER A 1011 13.44 -42.77 -8.86
N GLY A 1012 12.65 -42.26 -9.82
CA GLY A 1012 12.56 -40.83 -10.12
C GLY A 1012 13.61 -40.32 -11.10
N ASN A 1013 14.29 -41.20 -11.85
CA ASN A 1013 15.19 -40.78 -12.93
C ASN A 1013 14.41 -40.60 -14.23
N ILE A 1014 14.72 -39.53 -14.98
CA ILE A 1014 14.11 -39.30 -16.29
C ILE A 1014 14.60 -40.36 -17.29
N ILE A 1015 13.66 -41.03 -17.96
CA ILE A 1015 13.91 -42.01 -19.03
C ILE A 1015 13.75 -41.33 -20.39
N ALA A 1016 12.70 -40.51 -20.55
CA ALA A 1016 12.40 -39.85 -21.81
C ALA A 1016 11.60 -38.55 -21.63
N SER A 1017 11.78 -37.63 -22.56
CA SER A 1017 10.97 -36.42 -22.71
C SER A 1017 10.60 -36.22 -24.18
N PHE A 1018 9.33 -35.93 -24.48
CA PHE A 1018 8.92 -35.68 -25.86
C PHE A 1018 7.73 -34.73 -25.94
N GLY A 1019 7.66 -33.98 -27.03
CA GLY A 1019 6.72 -32.87 -27.22
C GLY A 1019 7.43 -31.55 -27.48
N ARG A 1020 6.66 -30.60 -27.97
CA ARG A 1020 6.99 -29.19 -28.18
C ARG A 1020 5.69 -28.43 -28.41
N TYR A 1021 5.73 -27.11 -28.28
CA TYR A 1021 4.61 -26.26 -28.65
C TYR A 1021 4.15 -26.50 -30.10
N GLY A 1022 2.83 -26.58 -30.30
CA GLY A 1022 2.20 -26.60 -31.62
C GLY A 1022 1.06 -27.62 -31.74
N ASN A 1023 0.48 -27.71 -32.93
CA ASN A 1023 -0.69 -28.55 -33.23
C ASN A 1023 -0.38 -29.73 -34.16
N GLU A 1024 0.90 -29.98 -34.46
CA GLU A 1024 1.34 -31.12 -35.27
C GLU A 1024 1.19 -32.45 -34.49
N ARG A 1025 1.35 -33.58 -35.17
CA ARG A 1025 1.29 -34.92 -34.55
C ARG A 1025 2.42 -35.22 -33.54
N SER A 1026 3.43 -34.36 -33.45
CA SER A 1026 4.56 -34.49 -32.50
C SER A 1026 4.59 -33.38 -31.44
N SER A 1027 3.57 -32.51 -31.45
CA SER A 1027 3.50 -31.28 -30.67
C SER A 1027 2.23 -31.25 -29.81
N PHE A 1028 2.25 -30.40 -28.78
CA PHE A 1028 1.14 -30.14 -27.88
C PHE A 1028 0.97 -28.64 -27.67
N ASP A 1029 -0.24 -28.20 -27.32
CA ASP A 1029 -0.53 -26.81 -26.92
C ASP A 1029 -0.78 -26.73 -25.40
N LEU A 1030 -1.49 -27.72 -24.83
CA LEU A 1030 -1.62 -27.83 -23.38
C LEU A 1030 -1.87 -29.30 -22.99
N PRO A 1031 -0.84 -30.15 -22.93
CA PRO A 1031 -1.02 -31.55 -22.55
C PRO A 1031 -1.36 -31.63 -21.07
N THR A 1032 -2.52 -32.18 -20.70
CA THR A 1032 -2.94 -32.31 -19.29
C THR A 1032 -3.11 -33.77 -18.88
N GLY A 1033 -4.18 -34.44 -19.30
CA GLY A 1033 -4.46 -35.82 -18.95
C GLY A 1033 -3.55 -36.81 -19.68
N VAL A 1034 -3.18 -37.87 -18.97
CA VAL A 1034 -2.40 -39.00 -19.49
C VAL A 1034 -3.05 -40.30 -19.03
N ALA A 1035 -3.05 -41.31 -19.91
CA ALA A 1035 -3.49 -42.66 -19.57
C ALA A 1035 -2.70 -43.68 -20.40
N VAL A 1036 -2.34 -44.82 -19.80
CA VAL A 1036 -1.62 -45.91 -20.46
C VAL A 1036 -2.45 -47.18 -20.40
N ASP A 1037 -2.64 -47.83 -21.55
CA ASP A 1037 -3.37 -49.10 -21.60
C ASP A 1037 -2.51 -50.32 -21.23
N GLY A 1038 -3.16 -51.48 -21.05
CA GLY A 1038 -2.47 -52.73 -20.69
C GLY A 1038 -1.49 -53.24 -21.75
N GLN A 1039 -1.50 -52.70 -22.98
CA GLN A 1039 -0.53 -52.99 -24.03
C GLN A 1039 0.62 -51.97 -24.09
N GLY A 1040 0.54 -50.91 -23.28
CA GLY A 1040 1.54 -49.85 -23.15
C GLY A 1040 1.34 -48.66 -24.10
N TYR A 1041 0.20 -48.55 -24.80
CA TYR A 1041 -0.09 -47.34 -25.58
C TYR A 1041 -0.42 -46.19 -24.65
N LEU A 1042 0.17 -45.02 -24.93
CA LEU A 1042 -0.07 -43.79 -24.18
C LEU A 1042 -1.11 -42.94 -24.91
N TYR A 1043 -2.10 -42.48 -24.17
CA TYR A 1043 -3.08 -41.48 -24.58
C TYR A 1043 -2.80 -40.17 -23.84
N VAL A 1044 -2.85 -39.06 -24.56
CA VAL A 1044 -2.64 -37.72 -23.99
C VAL A 1044 -3.79 -36.82 -24.43
N SER A 1045 -4.42 -36.14 -23.48
CA SER A 1045 -5.36 -35.07 -23.77
C SER A 1045 -4.58 -33.78 -23.94
N ASP A 1046 -4.65 -33.25 -25.15
CA ASP A 1046 -4.03 -31.99 -25.53
C ASP A 1046 -5.11 -30.92 -25.47
N SER A 1047 -5.34 -30.43 -24.26
CA SER A 1047 -6.52 -29.63 -23.90
C SER A 1047 -6.61 -28.35 -24.75
N GLY A 1048 -5.47 -27.71 -25.01
CA GLY A 1048 -5.37 -26.48 -25.80
C GLY A 1048 -5.65 -26.69 -27.28
N ASN A 1049 -5.26 -27.85 -27.82
CA ASN A 1049 -5.64 -28.24 -29.19
C ASN A 1049 -6.99 -28.95 -29.28
N HIS A 1050 -7.73 -29.07 -28.17
CA HIS A 1050 -9.08 -29.68 -28.11
C HIS A 1050 -9.12 -31.09 -28.71
N ARG A 1051 -8.10 -31.91 -28.43
CA ARG A 1051 -7.95 -33.24 -29.02
C ARG A 1051 -7.36 -34.25 -28.05
N VAL A 1052 -7.43 -35.52 -28.42
CA VAL A 1052 -6.69 -36.61 -27.81
C VAL A 1052 -5.75 -37.21 -28.84
N VAL A 1053 -4.54 -37.56 -28.41
CA VAL A 1053 -3.52 -38.19 -29.26
C VAL A 1053 -3.02 -39.50 -28.65
N LYS A 1054 -2.77 -40.49 -29.50
CA LYS A 1054 -2.31 -41.83 -29.12
C LYS A 1054 -0.87 -42.07 -29.59
N PHE A 1055 -0.03 -42.61 -28.72
CA PHE A 1055 1.35 -42.99 -29.01
C PHE A 1055 1.56 -44.49 -28.81
N ALA A 1056 2.44 -45.09 -29.63
CA ALA A 1056 2.85 -46.49 -29.49
C ALA A 1056 3.47 -46.77 -28.11
N PRO A 1057 3.66 -48.04 -27.72
CA PRO A 1057 4.48 -48.36 -26.55
C PRO A 1057 5.89 -47.82 -26.68
N LEU A 1058 6.41 -47.29 -25.58
CA LEU A 1058 7.76 -46.75 -25.51
C LEU A 1058 8.78 -47.90 -25.60
N SER A 1059 9.57 -47.92 -26.69
CA SER A 1059 10.71 -48.83 -26.89
C SER A 1059 11.98 -48.03 -26.73
N ILE A 1060 12.68 -48.23 -25.62
CA ILE A 1060 13.95 -47.56 -25.29
C ILE A 1060 15.00 -48.64 -25.09
#